data_AF-A0A6B3N9Z5-F1
#
_entry.id   AF-A0A6B3N9Z5-F1
#
_cell.length_a   1.000
_cell.length_b   1.000
_cell.length_c   1.000
_cell.angle_alpha   90.00
_cell.angle_beta   90.00
_cell.angle_gamma   90.00
#
_symmetry.space_group_name_H-M   'P 1'
#
loop_
_entity.id
_entity.type
_entity.pdbx_description
1 polymer ?
#
loop_
_entity_poly.entity_id
_entity_poly.type
_entity_poly.pdbx_seq_one_letter_code
_entity_poly.pdbx_strand_id
1 'polypeptide(L)'
;MPQQAKFGNYLAECAKILYWVYFKPFTLKRWLKDIHPQLKLDSNPFALQAEFHRNHRLRRYANQAWWLSAVVPVLAVLLIAPAYSLISTESFNWLNSSLILIGWLFGILLGRRDFVSRRRLVVAICCLIITFIILLIVNIFALDWLDVAVGVAVGVAGGVAGGVAGGVAGGVAGGVAGGVAGGVAFGVAFGVARGVARGVARGVTVGVARGVAVGVAVGVAGGVAVGVAFILGVLRVYFWLLELPWMLLLFIFSRYGSPAFWLRYLPPLWDEIIILPLPFMAKLIIDAYPENPAAALNTINSLTNSTNQQKVAAQAMTGIAADTLSRCQATSDIVAIADQLSWLPSPPPTELGTVLPKLLEISQSVRASQSATSAYRQQELLNAPIRLLQELGSSLAYGKNPNLAVSFGNTAQRWLNILETAQQTLKEQAKRSQEIPSVYIAGPALDPESAKNRFKGRRDIFREIETLALSAQPPVLLLYGGRRTGKTSSLRYLPRKVGAELVPLLIDLQGAAITTTLRGLAQYLAEAIIEAARKSRNLQLPYPNTDKFAQDPFLELQDWFRQIERRIPGKHFLLCLDEFERLSEVVATTGSRVPLNFLRHVLQHRNQWILLFSGSHTFDELEPYWSDYLINTRSLRLTYLQEAEACELIKKPIESFPQIYQPDAVDEITTLTRCQPYLVQLTCSVIVDQLNRDRRKLATAEDVERSIPLILERGGMYFQELWTSISNSDRDLLQRLIEGETPNPKDKAALRRLIKKEVLEKIEDTYQFQVPLVQKFIEQIDFS
;
A
#
# COMPACT_ATOMS: atom_id res chain seq x y z
N MET A 1 29.89 29.21 -15.39
CA MET A 1 29.26 28.55 -16.55
C MET A 1 30.06 28.89 -17.81
N PRO A 2 30.53 27.88 -18.56
CA PRO A 2 31.27 28.11 -19.81
C PRO A 2 30.39 28.90 -20.80
N GLN A 3 31.01 29.74 -21.63
CA GLN A 3 30.30 30.63 -22.57
C GLN A 3 29.33 29.87 -23.50
N GLN A 4 29.64 28.61 -23.85
CA GLN A 4 28.77 27.74 -24.63
C GLN A 4 27.42 27.44 -23.94
N ALA A 5 27.41 27.21 -22.62
CA ALA A 5 26.17 26.95 -21.87
C ALA A 5 25.25 28.18 -21.80
N LYS A 6 25.83 29.40 -21.82
CA LYS A 6 25.05 30.66 -21.85
C LYS A 6 24.36 30.86 -23.19
N PHE A 7 25.01 30.49 -24.30
CA PHE A 7 24.43 30.61 -25.64
C PHE A 7 23.31 29.58 -25.88
N GLY A 8 23.49 28.33 -25.44
CA GLY A 8 22.45 27.31 -25.49
C GLY A 8 21.18 27.69 -24.73
N ASN A 9 21.33 28.22 -23.50
CA ASN A 9 20.19 28.72 -22.72
C ASN A 9 19.48 29.90 -23.40
N TYR A 10 20.23 30.78 -24.07
CA TYR A 10 19.67 31.91 -24.81
C TYR A 10 18.82 31.44 -26.00
N LEU A 11 19.30 30.45 -26.76
CA LEU A 11 18.55 29.86 -27.87
C LEU A 11 17.29 29.12 -27.40
N ALA A 12 17.36 28.38 -26.29
CA ALA A 12 16.21 27.70 -25.70
C ALA A 12 15.12 28.69 -25.27
N GLU A 13 15.51 29.82 -24.67
CA GLU A 13 14.57 30.91 -24.36
C GLU A 13 13.96 31.54 -25.63
N CYS A 14 14.74 31.75 -26.69
CA CYS A 14 14.21 32.23 -27.98
C CYS A 14 13.20 31.25 -28.58
N ALA A 15 13.49 29.95 -28.57
CA ALA A 15 12.57 28.91 -29.05
C ALA A 15 11.28 28.88 -28.21
N LYS A 16 11.40 29.07 -26.89
CA LYS A 16 10.25 29.17 -25.98
C LYS A 16 9.37 30.39 -26.27
N ILE A 17 9.98 31.55 -26.51
CA ILE A 17 9.25 32.77 -26.91
C ILE A 17 8.55 32.54 -28.25
N LEU A 18 9.24 31.98 -29.25
CA LEU A 18 8.68 31.66 -30.56
C LEU A 18 7.49 30.70 -30.45
N TYR A 19 7.61 29.65 -29.63
CA TYR A 19 6.52 28.72 -29.33
C TYR A 19 5.32 29.45 -28.73
N TRP A 20 5.56 30.32 -27.74
CA TRP A 20 4.47 31.09 -27.13
C TRP A 20 3.81 32.09 -28.10
N VAL A 21 4.56 32.70 -29.02
CA VAL A 21 4.01 33.62 -30.03
C VAL A 21 2.98 32.93 -30.91
N TYR A 22 3.29 31.74 -31.43
CA TYR A 22 2.41 31.03 -32.38
C TYR A 22 1.34 30.18 -31.68
N PHE A 23 1.69 29.56 -30.56
CA PHE A 23 0.85 28.52 -29.97
C PHE A 23 0.18 28.91 -28.65
N LYS A 24 0.72 29.88 -27.89
CA LYS A 24 0.17 30.30 -26.58
C LYS A 24 0.27 31.81 -26.33
N PRO A 25 -0.47 32.64 -27.09
CA PRO A 25 -0.38 34.10 -27.01
C PRO A 25 -0.80 34.66 -25.64
N PHE A 26 -1.70 33.98 -24.91
CA PHE A 26 -2.12 34.41 -23.57
C PHE A 26 -1.02 34.22 -22.51
N THR A 27 -0.28 33.11 -22.56
CA THR A 27 0.87 32.87 -21.69
C THR A 27 1.97 33.89 -21.97
N LEU A 28 2.23 34.18 -23.24
CA LEU A 28 3.14 35.26 -23.64
C LEU A 28 2.69 36.61 -23.09
N LYS A 29 1.39 36.95 -23.22
CA LYS A 29 0.83 38.21 -22.70
C LYS A 29 1.01 38.35 -21.19
N ARG A 30 0.85 37.27 -20.42
CA ARG A 30 1.08 37.27 -18.97
C ARG A 30 2.56 37.46 -18.64
N TRP A 31 3.43 36.69 -19.30
CA TRP A 31 4.88 36.81 -19.13
C TRP A 31 5.42 38.20 -19.53
N LEU A 32 4.87 38.82 -20.58
CA LEU A 32 5.22 40.18 -20.99
C LEU A 32 4.80 41.24 -19.96
N LYS A 33 3.63 41.07 -19.32
CA LYS A 33 3.20 41.94 -18.21
C LYS A 33 4.14 41.86 -17.02
N ASP A 34 4.70 40.69 -16.73
CA ASP A 34 5.69 40.50 -15.66
C ASP A 34 7.03 41.19 -15.96
N ILE A 35 7.33 41.47 -17.24
CA ILE A 35 8.53 42.20 -17.66
C ILE A 35 8.30 43.71 -17.63
N HIS A 36 7.19 44.18 -18.20
CA HIS A 36 6.78 45.58 -18.15
C HIS A 36 5.26 45.72 -18.35
N PRO A 37 4.54 46.51 -17.52
CA PRO A 37 3.08 46.60 -17.56
C PRO A 37 2.51 47.16 -18.87
N GLN A 38 3.31 47.93 -19.63
CA GLN A 38 2.88 48.53 -20.90
C GLN A 38 3.16 47.64 -22.13
N LEU A 39 3.86 46.51 -21.99
CA LEU A 39 4.12 45.59 -23.10
C LEU A 39 2.86 44.81 -23.47
N LYS A 40 2.43 44.96 -24.72
CA LYS A 40 1.38 44.18 -25.36
C LYS A 40 1.98 43.31 -26.48
N LEU A 41 1.25 42.29 -26.92
CA LEU A 41 1.68 41.33 -27.96
C LEU A 41 2.10 42.02 -29.27
N ASP A 42 1.47 43.15 -29.58
CA ASP A 42 1.64 43.98 -30.78
C ASP A 42 2.59 45.17 -30.57
N SER A 43 3.06 45.41 -29.35
CA SER A 43 3.90 46.55 -29.04
C SER A 43 5.35 46.33 -29.49
N ASN A 44 5.94 47.33 -30.14
CA ASN A 44 7.37 47.31 -30.48
C ASN A 44 8.20 47.48 -29.18
N PRO A 45 8.99 46.47 -28.74
CA PRO A 45 9.75 46.56 -27.50
C PRO A 45 10.83 47.65 -27.52
N PHE A 46 11.24 48.11 -28.71
CA PHE A 46 12.18 49.22 -28.87
C PHE A 46 11.54 50.60 -28.65
N ALA A 47 10.22 50.69 -28.51
CA ALA A 47 9.56 51.94 -28.10
C ALA A 47 9.92 52.33 -26.65
N LEU A 48 10.26 51.35 -25.80
CA LEU A 48 10.62 51.52 -24.39
C LEU A 48 12.15 51.56 -24.15
N GLN A 49 12.92 51.95 -25.18
CA GLN A 49 14.39 51.88 -25.15
C GLN A 49 15.03 52.70 -24.02
N ALA A 50 14.39 53.81 -23.60
CA ALA A 50 14.87 54.65 -22.50
C ALA A 50 14.99 53.88 -21.16
N GLU A 51 14.23 52.80 -20.99
CA GLU A 51 14.18 52.01 -19.76
C GLU A 51 15.11 50.79 -19.77
N PHE A 52 15.81 50.53 -20.89
CA PHE A 52 16.71 49.38 -21.03
C PHE A 52 17.88 49.39 -20.04
N HIS A 53 18.24 50.57 -19.52
CA HIS A 53 19.26 50.71 -18.48
C HIS A 53 18.76 50.31 -17.09
N ARG A 54 17.45 50.39 -16.83
CA ARG A 54 16.83 50.05 -15.53
C ARG A 54 16.31 48.62 -15.49
N ASN A 55 15.86 48.07 -16.63
CA ASN A 55 15.30 46.73 -16.70
C ASN A 55 16.08 45.82 -17.68
N HIS A 56 17.01 45.03 -17.14
CA HIS A 56 17.81 44.09 -17.93
C HIS A 56 16.97 43.00 -18.62
N ARG A 57 15.82 42.60 -18.06
CA ARG A 57 14.92 41.60 -18.67
C ARG A 57 14.25 42.16 -19.93
N LEU A 58 13.83 43.43 -19.90
CA LEU A 58 13.27 44.12 -21.05
C LEU A 58 14.27 44.22 -22.20
N ARG A 59 15.51 44.62 -21.90
CA ARG A 59 16.59 44.69 -22.91
C ARG A 59 16.90 43.33 -23.53
N ARG A 60 16.90 42.27 -22.72
CA ARG A 60 17.12 40.89 -23.19
C ARG A 60 15.98 40.43 -24.09
N TYR A 61 14.73 40.67 -23.71
CA TYR A 61 13.55 40.36 -24.53
C TYR A 61 13.56 41.13 -25.85
N ALA A 62 13.85 42.44 -25.85
CA ALA A 62 13.93 43.25 -27.08
C ALA A 62 14.95 42.69 -28.08
N ASN A 63 16.11 42.24 -27.59
CA ASN A 63 17.11 41.58 -28.42
C ASN A 63 16.64 40.21 -28.96
N GLN A 64 15.98 39.41 -28.12
CA GLN A 64 15.42 38.11 -28.54
C GLN A 64 14.33 38.29 -29.60
N ALA A 65 13.41 39.23 -29.41
CA ALA A 65 12.36 39.56 -30.36
C ALA A 65 12.94 40.04 -31.71
N TRP A 66 13.95 40.92 -31.69
CA TRP A 66 14.63 41.36 -32.91
C TRP A 66 15.29 40.20 -33.66
N TRP A 67 16.00 39.35 -32.93
CA TRP A 67 16.69 38.20 -33.51
C TRP A 67 15.71 37.20 -34.13
N LEU A 68 14.60 36.90 -33.43
CA LEU A 68 13.53 36.05 -33.95
C LEU A 68 12.88 36.65 -35.20
N SER A 69 12.55 37.93 -35.21
CA SER A 69 11.93 38.60 -36.37
C SER A 69 12.83 38.59 -37.62
N ALA A 70 14.16 38.58 -37.44
CA ALA A 70 15.11 38.54 -38.55
C ALA A 70 15.34 37.11 -39.07
N VAL A 71 15.43 36.11 -38.17
CA VAL A 71 15.85 34.74 -38.52
C VAL A 71 14.66 33.87 -38.97
N VAL A 72 13.49 34.02 -38.35
CA VAL A 72 12.33 33.15 -38.59
C VAL A 72 11.85 33.17 -40.05
N PRO A 73 11.72 34.33 -40.73
CA PRO A 73 11.29 34.36 -42.14
C PRO A 73 12.28 33.66 -43.08
N VAL A 74 13.58 33.78 -42.80
CA VAL A 74 14.64 33.11 -43.59
C VAL A 74 14.54 31.59 -43.42
N LEU A 75 14.41 31.10 -42.18
CA LEU A 75 14.21 29.68 -41.91
C LEU A 75 12.90 29.15 -42.50
N ALA A 76 11.83 29.93 -42.44
CA ALA A 76 10.54 29.55 -43.01
C ALA A 76 10.64 29.38 -44.53
N VAL A 77 11.27 30.31 -45.26
CA VAL A 77 11.50 30.17 -46.70
C VAL A 77 12.38 28.97 -47.01
N LEU A 78 13.44 28.72 -46.25
CA LEU A 78 14.33 27.57 -46.45
C LEU A 78 13.63 26.22 -46.20
N LEU A 79 12.64 26.17 -45.30
CA LEU A 79 11.86 24.94 -45.04
C LEU A 79 10.71 24.75 -46.03
N ILE A 80 10.04 25.84 -46.43
CA ILE A 80 8.85 25.78 -47.30
C ILE A 80 9.24 25.63 -48.76
N ALA A 81 10.29 26.30 -49.23
CA ALA A 81 10.67 26.29 -50.64
C ALA A 81 10.97 24.88 -51.20
N PRO A 82 11.70 23.99 -50.50
CA PRO A 82 11.89 22.61 -50.96
C PRO A 82 10.58 21.82 -51.01
N ALA A 83 9.73 21.97 -49.99
CA ALA A 83 8.44 21.28 -49.94
C ALA A 83 7.47 21.79 -51.03
N TYR A 84 7.44 23.10 -51.28
CA TYR A 84 6.64 23.70 -52.34
C TYR A 84 7.11 23.22 -53.73
N SER A 85 8.42 23.17 -53.96
CA SER A 85 8.99 22.66 -55.20
C SER A 85 8.76 21.16 -55.41
N LEU A 86 8.53 20.38 -54.35
CA LEU A 86 8.18 18.96 -54.44
C LEU A 86 6.69 18.71 -54.71
N ILE A 87 5.82 19.64 -54.34
CA ILE A 87 4.36 19.47 -54.38
C ILE A 87 3.73 20.20 -55.59
N SER A 88 4.32 21.31 -56.02
CA SER A 88 3.78 22.15 -57.09
C SER A 88 4.48 21.90 -58.43
N THR A 89 3.76 22.12 -59.53
CA THR A 89 4.28 22.01 -60.90
C THR A 89 5.13 23.22 -61.34
N GLU A 90 5.21 24.26 -60.51
CA GLU A 90 5.97 25.47 -60.78
C GLU A 90 7.19 25.56 -59.85
N SER A 91 8.35 25.94 -60.40
CA SER A 91 9.56 26.14 -59.60
C SER A 91 9.41 27.32 -58.64
N PHE A 92 9.78 27.14 -57.38
CA PHE A 92 9.78 28.23 -56.40
C PHE A 92 10.65 29.39 -56.87
N ASN A 93 10.09 30.59 -56.97
CA ASN A 93 10.81 31.77 -57.45
C ASN A 93 11.70 32.36 -56.34
N TRP A 94 12.92 31.83 -56.24
CA TRP A 94 13.94 32.23 -55.27
C TRP A 94 14.35 33.71 -55.41
N LEU A 95 14.34 34.24 -56.62
CA LEU A 95 14.74 35.62 -56.88
C LEU A 95 13.74 36.60 -56.24
N ASN A 96 12.45 36.42 -56.49
CA ASN A 96 11.40 37.27 -55.89
C ASN A 96 11.37 37.13 -54.36
N SER A 97 11.52 35.91 -53.85
CA SER A 97 11.52 35.65 -52.41
C SER A 97 12.74 36.24 -51.70
N SER A 98 13.92 36.22 -52.35
CA SER A 98 15.13 36.85 -51.83
C SER A 98 15.02 38.38 -51.74
N LEU A 99 14.39 39.02 -52.75
CA LEU A 99 14.13 40.46 -52.75
C LEU A 99 13.14 40.85 -51.63
N ILE A 100 12.11 40.04 -51.40
CA ILE A 100 11.16 40.24 -50.30
C ILE A 100 11.87 40.11 -48.94
N LEU A 101 12.70 39.08 -48.75
CA LEU A 101 13.47 38.88 -47.51
C LEU A 101 14.46 40.03 -47.26
N ILE A 102 15.08 40.57 -48.31
CA ILE A 102 15.96 41.73 -48.23
C ILE A 102 15.17 42.98 -47.81
N GLY A 103 14.03 43.24 -48.44
CA GLY A 103 13.14 44.34 -48.06
C GLY A 103 12.65 44.21 -46.60
N TRP A 104 12.33 42.99 -46.18
CA TRP A 104 11.92 42.67 -44.81
C TRP A 104 13.04 42.90 -43.80
N LEU A 105 14.25 42.39 -44.07
CA LEU A 105 15.44 42.61 -43.23
C LEU A 105 15.78 44.09 -43.14
N PHE A 106 15.70 44.82 -44.25
CA PHE A 106 15.90 46.27 -44.29
C PHE A 106 14.87 47.01 -43.44
N GLY A 107 13.59 46.62 -43.50
CA GLY A 107 12.52 47.16 -42.65
C GLY A 107 12.76 46.93 -41.15
N ILE A 108 13.17 45.73 -40.76
CA ILE A 108 13.54 45.41 -39.36
C ILE A 108 14.75 46.22 -38.89
N LEU A 109 15.70 46.48 -39.78
CA LEU A 109 16.91 47.26 -39.50
C LEU A 109 16.57 48.74 -39.27
N LEU A 110 15.69 49.32 -40.09
CA LEU A 110 15.19 50.69 -39.92
C LEU A 110 14.32 50.87 -38.67
N GLY A 111 13.58 49.83 -38.27
CA GLY A 111 12.77 49.83 -37.05
C GLY A 111 13.57 49.94 -35.75
N ARG A 112 14.90 49.77 -35.81
CA ARG A 112 15.81 49.85 -34.65
C ARG A 112 16.40 51.27 -34.58
N ARG A 113 15.82 52.13 -33.72
CA ARG A 113 16.13 53.58 -33.57
C ARG A 113 17.59 53.97 -33.20
N ASP A 114 18.51 53.02 -33.06
CA ASP A 114 19.93 53.25 -32.68
C ASP A 114 20.84 53.72 -33.83
N PHE A 115 20.35 53.83 -35.07
CA PHE A 115 21.18 54.06 -36.26
C PHE A 115 21.24 55.53 -36.70
N VAL A 116 21.79 56.42 -35.86
CA VAL A 116 22.07 57.82 -36.25
C VAL A 116 23.50 58.01 -36.83
N SER A 117 24.35 56.97 -36.84
CA SER A 117 25.72 57.09 -37.39
C SER A 117 25.87 56.53 -38.81
N ARG A 118 26.26 57.39 -39.76
CA ARG A 118 26.46 57.07 -41.20
C ARG A 118 27.31 55.82 -41.45
N ARG A 119 28.29 55.53 -40.58
CA ARG A 119 29.22 54.38 -40.73
C ARG A 119 28.55 53.02 -40.53
N ARG A 120 27.55 52.92 -39.65
CA ARG A 120 26.86 51.63 -39.38
C ARG A 120 25.79 51.32 -40.44
N LEU A 121 25.22 52.35 -41.06
CA LEU A 121 24.29 52.21 -42.18
C LEU A 121 24.99 51.65 -43.42
N VAL A 122 26.23 52.08 -43.68
CA VAL A 122 27.08 51.51 -44.76
C VAL A 122 27.39 50.03 -44.50
N VAL A 123 27.76 49.65 -43.28
CA VAL A 123 28.01 48.24 -42.93
C VAL A 123 26.75 47.38 -43.10
N ALA A 124 25.58 47.91 -42.73
CA ALA A 124 24.30 47.21 -42.91
C ALA A 124 23.94 47.01 -44.39
N ILE A 125 24.20 48.01 -45.24
CA ILE A 125 24.03 47.90 -46.70
C ILE A 125 25.00 46.84 -47.26
N CYS A 126 26.26 46.84 -46.83
CA CYS A 126 27.23 45.82 -47.26
C CYS A 126 26.81 44.39 -46.85
N CYS A 127 26.30 44.18 -45.63
CA CYS A 127 25.79 42.87 -45.21
C CYS A 127 24.56 42.43 -46.02
N LEU A 128 23.68 43.36 -46.38
CA LEU A 128 22.53 43.09 -47.25
C LEU A 128 22.96 42.67 -48.65
N ILE A 129 23.98 43.33 -49.22
CA ILE A 129 24.58 42.98 -50.51
C ILE A 129 25.26 41.60 -50.45
N ILE A 130 26.00 41.30 -49.37
CA ILE A 130 26.63 39.98 -49.19
C ILE A 130 25.56 38.88 -49.07
N THR A 131 24.47 39.14 -48.35
CA THR A 131 23.36 38.19 -48.21
C THR A 131 22.65 37.96 -49.55
N PHE A 132 22.49 39.00 -50.36
CA PHE A 132 21.97 38.91 -51.73
C PHE A 132 22.87 38.05 -52.64
N ILE A 133 24.19 38.23 -52.55
CA ILE A 133 25.17 37.44 -53.31
C ILE A 133 25.12 35.96 -52.90
N ILE A 134 25.04 35.66 -51.59
CA ILE A 134 24.93 34.28 -51.10
C ILE A 134 23.63 33.62 -51.60
N LEU A 135 22.51 34.32 -51.54
CA LEU A 135 21.22 33.81 -52.03
C LEU A 135 21.22 33.60 -53.56
N LEU A 136 21.92 34.44 -54.31
CA LEU A 136 22.11 34.29 -55.76
C LEU A 136 23.01 33.10 -56.10
N ILE A 137 24.05 32.84 -55.30
CA ILE A 137 24.89 31.64 -55.43
C ILE A 137 24.07 30.37 -55.16
N VAL A 138 23.26 30.35 -54.10
CA VAL A 138 22.36 29.22 -53.79
C VAL A 138 21.36 28.96 -54.93
N ASN A 139 20.84 30.01 -55.57
CA ASN A 139 19.94 29.91 -56.72
C ASN A 139 20.64 29.25 -57.93
N ILE A 140 21.90 29.60 -58.21
CA ILE A 140 22.68 29.00 -59.30
C ILE A 140 22.96 27.51 -59.05
N PHE A 141 23.30 27.12 -57.81
CA PHE A 141 23.60 25.72 -57.49
C PHE A 141 22.37 24.82 -57.32
N ALA A 142 21.18 25.38 -57.13
CA ALA A 142 19.95 24.59 -56.94
C ALA A 142 19.33 24.06 -58.25
N LEU A 143 19.73 24.58 -59.41
CA LEU A 143 19.09 24.27 -60.70
C LEU A 143 19.68 23.06 -61.45
N ASP A 144 20.87 22.53 -61.09
CA ASP A 144 21.48 21.45 -61.88
C ASP A 144 21.22 20.02 -61.39
N TRP A 145 20.66 19.81 -60.19
CA TRP A 145 20.57 18.46 -59.60
C TRP A 145 19.19 17.78 -59.68
N LEU A 146 18.10 18.53 -59.87
CA LEU A 146 16.73 17.99 -59.73
C LEU A 146 16.03 17.71 -61.08
N ASP A 147 16.37 18.45 -62.14
CA ASP A 147 15.68 18.33 -63.44
C ASP A 147 16.02 17.02 -64.18
N VAL A 148 17.22 16.47 -63.99
CA VAL A 148 17.65 15.22 -64.65
C VAL A 148 17.03 13.98 -63.99
N ALA A 149 16.71 14.03 -62.70
CA ALA A 149 16.19 12.88 -61.96
C ALA A 149 14.65 12.76 -62.03
N VAL A 150 13.92 13.88 -62.12
CA VAL A 150 12.45 13.88 -62.12
C VAL A 150 11.85 13.75 -63.53
N GLY A 151 12.54 14.24 -64.57
CA GLY A 151 12.07 14.16 -65.96
C GLY A 151 11.93 12.72 -66.50
N VAL A 152 12.72 11.77 -66.01
CA VAL A 152 12.68 10.36 -66.45
C VAL A 152 11.58 9.56 -65.72
N ALA A 153 11.19 9.96 -64.51
CA ALA A 153 10.22 9.22 -63.71
C ALA A 153 8.75 9.53 -64.06
N VAL A 154 8.44 10.76 -64.51
CA VAL A 154 7.06 11.19 -64.80
C VAL A 154 6.65 10.92 -66.26
N GLY A 155 7.60 10.90 -67.20
CA GLY A 155 7.31 10.68 -68.63
C GLY A 155 6.82 9.27 -69.00
N VAL A 156 7.15 8.25 -68.19
CA VAL A 156 6.83 6.84 -68.52
C VAL A 156 5.55 6.35 -67.84
N ALA A 157 5.11 6.97 -66.73
CA ALA A 157 3.92 6.54 -66.00
C ALA A 157 2.60 7.18 -66.50
N GLY A 158 2.63 8.37 -67.11
CA GLY A 158 1.43 9.05 -67.62
C GLY A 158 1.01 8.70 -69.05
N GLY A 159 1.96 8.23 -69.88
CA GLY A 159 1.75 8.07 -71.33
C GLY A 159 0.97 6.82 -71.75
N VAL A 160 0.84 5.80 -70.88
CA VAL A 160 0.27 4.50 -71.26
C VAL A 160 -1.12 4.24 -70.64
N ALA A 161 -1.50 4.96 -69.58
CA ALA A 161 -2.81 4.78 -68.93
C ALA A 161 -3.96 5.60 -69.53
N GLY A 162 -3.67 6.69 -70.26
CA GLY A 162 -4.69 7.54 -70.90
C GLY A 162 -5.06 7.15 -72.34
N GLY A 163 -4.20 6.38 -73.02
CA GLY A 163 -4.32 6.11 -74.46
C GLY A 163 -5.21 4.94 -74.87
N VAL A 164 -5.67 4.09 -73.93
CA VAL A 164 -6.38 2.84 -74.26
C VAL A 164 -7.81 2.77 -73.69
N ALA A 165 -8.18 3.66 -72.76
CA ALA A 165 -9.53 3.69 -72.18
C ALA A 165 -10.53 4.63 -72.89
N GLY A 166 -10.07 5.49 -73.81
CA GLY A 166 -10.93 6.44 -74.55
C GLY A 166 -11.25 6.04 -76.00
N GLY A 167 -10.65 4.97 -76.53
CA GLY A 167 -10.62 4.70 -77.98
C GLY A 167 -11.61 3.66 -78.52
N VAL A 168 -12.33 2.89 -77.69
CA VAL A 168 -13.08 1.70 -78.17
C VAL A 168 -14.49 1.53 -77.55
N ALA A 169 -15.13 2.60 -77.10
CA ALA A 169 -16.52 2.52 -76.59
C ALA A 169 -17.46 3.64 -77.08
N GLY A 170 -17.09 4.39 -78.12
CA GLY A 170 -17.82 5.57 -78.60
C GLY A 170 -18.29 5.55 -80.05
N GLY A 171 -17.95 4.53 -80.85
CA GLY A 171 -18.29 4.52 -82.27
C GLY A 171 -18.39 3.11 -82.81
N VAL A 172 -19.48 2.84 -83.52
CA VAL A 172 -19.83 1.58 -84.21
C VAL A 172 -20.67 0.58 -83.38
N ALA A 173 -21.89 1.00 -83.03
CA ALA A 173 -23.07 0.12 -82.95
C ALA A 173 -24.37 0.94 -82.91
N GLY A 174 -24.62 1.76 -83.94
CA GLY A 174 -25.81 2.60 -83.97
C GLY A 174 -26.05 3.29 -85.31
N GLY A 175 -26.00 2.53 -86.40
CA GLY A 175 -26.21 3.08 -87.74
C GLY A 175 -26.50 2.02 -88.80
N VAL A 176 -27.79 1.69 -88.92
CA VAL A 176 -28.47 1.22 -90.14
C VAL A 176 -28.32 -0.27 -90.54
N ALA A 177 -29.29 -1.06 -90.08
CA ALA A 177 -29.94 -2.17 -90.81
C ALA A 177 -31.22 -2.54 -90.01
N GLY A 178 -32.36 -1.87 -90.22
CA GLY A 178 -33.34 -2.11 -91.28
C GLY A 178 -34.72 -1.88 -90.64
N GLY A 179 -35.80 -1.45 -91.29
CA GLY A 179 -36.09 -1.12 -92.68
C GLY A 179 -37.50 -0.51 -92.66
N VAL A 180 -37.78 0.35 -93.63
CA VAL A 180 -39.08 1.00 -93.85
C VAL A 180 -40.10 -0.04 -94.33
N ALA A 181 -41.31 -0.09 -93.73
CA ALA A 181 -42.62 -0.10 -94.41
C ALA A 181 -43.78 -0.65 -93.55
N GLY A 182 -44.92 0.08 -93.56
CA GLY A 182 -46.27 -0.36 -93.18
C GLY A 182 -46.61 -0.13 -91.70
N GLY A 183 -47.63 0.61 -91.28
CA GLY A 183 -48.79 1.18 -91.94
C GLY A 183 -49.88 1.31 -90.88
N VAL A 184 -50.32 2.55 -90.62
CA VAL A 184 -51.60 2.94 -89.99
C VAL A 184 -51.93 2.38 -88.59
N ALA A 185 -51.70 3.21 -87.55
CA ALA A 185 -52.71 3.54 -86.53
C ALA A 185 -52.13 4.60 -85.57
N PHE A 186 -52.34 5.86 -85.94
CA PHE A 186 -52.26 7.00 -85.04
C PHE A 186 -53.40 6.90 -84.01
N GLY A 187 -53.10 7.04 -82.73
CA GLY A 187 -54.12 7.30 -81.72
C GLY A 187 -53.84 6.68 -80.35
N VAL A 188 -53.64 7.54 -79.35
CA VAL A 188 -53.89 7.25 -77.92
C VAL A 188 -52.78 6.58 -77.08
N ALA A 189 -51.55 6.38 -77.58
CA ALA A 189 -50.45 5.81 -76.77
C ALA A 189 -49.22 6.72 -76.52
N PHE A 190 -49.28 8.03 -76.83
CA PHE A 190 -48.10 8.91 -76.76
C PHE A 190 -48.16 10.07 -75.74
N GLY A 191 -49.23 10.19 -74.96
CA GLY A 191 -49.37 11.26 -73.96
C GLY A 191 -48.76 10.95 -72.59
N VAL A 192 -48.88 9.70 -72.12
CA VAL A 192 -48.62 9.37 -70.70
C VAL A 192 -47.30 8.60 -70.50
N ALA A 193 -46.90 7.76 -71.46
CA ALA A 193 -45.69 6.93 -71.32
C ALA A 193 -44.37 7.71 -71.43
N ARG A 194 -44.32 8.82 -72.18
CA ARG A 194 -43.09 9.61 -72.35
C ARG A 194 -42.88 10.68 -71.25
N GLY A 195 -43.96 11.17 -70.64
CA GLY A 195 -43.89 12.16 -69.55
C GLY A 195 -43.45 11.54 -68.22
N VAL A 196 -44.05 10.40 -67.85
CA VAL A 196 -43.78 9.74 -66.56
C VAL A 196 -42.47 8.95 -66.59
N ALA A 197 -42.17 8.20 -67.66
CA ALA A 197 -40.93 7.42 -67.72
C ALA A 197 -39.68 8.30 -67.81
N ARG A 198 -39.73 9.45 -68.51
CA ARG A 198 -38.56 10.36 -68.64
C ARG A 198 -38.43 11.31 -67.43
N GLY A 199 -39.54 11.69 -66.81
CA GLY A 199 -39.57 12.55 -65.61
C GLY A 199 -39.20 11.80 -64.32
N VAL A 200 -39.74 10.59 -64.13
CA VAL A 200 -39.46 9.77 -62.93
C VAL A 200 -38.10 9.10 -63.04
N ALA A 201 -37.72 8.53 -64.19
CA ALA A 201 -36.40 7.90 -64.31
C ALA A 201 -35.26 8.92 -64.15
N ARG A 202 -35.33 10.09 -64.80
CA ARG A 202 -34.29 11.13 -64.68
C ARG A 202 -34.34 11.88 -63.36
N GLY A 203 -35.53 12.11 -62.78
CA GLY A 203 -35.71 12.76 -61.49
C GLY A 203 -35.28 11.90 -60.30
N VAL A 204 -35.56 10.59 -60.34
CA VAL A 204 -35.18 9.65 -59.28
C VAL A 204 -33.72 9.23 -59.42
N THR A 205 -33.21 8.91 -60.62
CA THR A 205 -31.78 8.53 -60.74
C THR A 205 -30.86 9.73 -60.52
N VAL A 206 -31.16 10.91 -61.04
CA VAL A 206 -30.29 12.09 -60.81
C VAL A 206 -30.54 12.69 -59.43
N GLY A 207 -31.79 12.79 -58.97
CA GLY A 207 -32.13 13.39 -57.67
C GLY A 207 -31.72 12.53 -56.48
N VAL A 208 -31.98 11.22 -56.52
CA VAL A 208 -31.62 10.31 -55.42
C VAL A 208 -30.14 9.94 -55.48
N ALA A 209 -29.55 9.64 -56.65
CA ALA A 209 -28.12 9.33 -56.68
C ALA A 209 -27.26 10.56 -56.35
N ARG A 210 -27.61 11.77 -56.85
CA ARG A 210 -26.87 12.99 -56.51
C ARG A 210 -27.19 13.46 -55.09
N GLY A 211 -28.44 13.36 -54.63
CA GLY A 211 -28.85 13.73 -53.28
C GLY A 211 -28.27 12.82 -52.19
N VAL A 212 -28.24 11.51 -52.41
CA VAL A 212 -27.62 10.54 -51.51
C VAL A 212 -26.10 10.59 -51.61
N ALA A 213 -25.51 10.69 -52.81
CA ALA A 213 -24.05 10.80 -52.94
C ALA A 213 -23.53 12.10 -52.31
N VAL A 214 -24.16 13.24 -52.56
CA VAL A 214 -23.75 14.53 -51.97
C VAL A 214 -24.11 14.58 -50.48
N GLY A 215 -25.30 14.11 -50.08
CA GLY A 215 -25.73 14.11 -48.68
C GLY A 215 -24.91 13.18 -47.78
N VAL A 216 -24.57 11.98 -48.27
CA VAL A 216 -23.72 11.02 -47.54
C VAL A 216 -22.25 11.46 -47.60
N ALA A 217 -21.73 11.90 -48.76
CA ALA A 217 -20.34 12.35 -48.84
C ALA A 217 -20.11 13.61 -47.97
N VAL A 218 -20.98 14.62 -48.05
CA VAL A 218 -20.80 15.87 -47.28
C VAL A 218 -21.20 15.67 -45.82
N GLY A 219 -22.29 14.95 -45.53
CA GLY A 219 -22.77 14.74 -44.17
C GLY A 219 -21.87 13.80 -43.35
N VAL A 220 -21.43 12.69 -43.93
CA VAL A 220 -20.55 11.73 -43.24
C VAL A 220 -19.11 12.24 -43.24
N ALA A 221 -18.56 12.71 -44.36
CA ALA A 221 -17.19 13.23 -44.35
C ALA A 221 -17.08 14.51 -43.51
N GLY A 222 -18.06 15.41 -43.59
CA GLY A 222 -18.11 16.62 -42.75
C GLY A 222 -18.30 16.29 -41.28
N GLY A 223 -19.24 15.41 -40.93
CA GLY A 223 -19.49 14.99 -39.55
C GLY A 223 -18.29 14.26 -38.93
N VAL A 224 -17.65 13.34 -39.67
CA VAL A 224 -16.45 12.63 -39.22
C VAL A 224 -15.26 13.57 -39.15
N ALA A 225 -15.03 14.44 -40.14
CA ALA A 225 -13.91 15.40 -40.11
C ALA A 225 -14.05 16.39 -38.94
N VAL A 226 -15.25 16.92 -38.69
CA VAL A 226 -15.51 17.81 -37.55
C VAL A 226 -15.39 17.05 -36.23
N GLY A 227 -15.92 15.83 -36.13
CA GLY A 227 -15.80 15.00 -34.94
C GLY A 227 -14.35 14.64 -34.62
N VAL A 228 -13.57 14.22 -35.62
CA VAL A 228 -12.15 13.91 -35.47
C VAL A 228 -11.36 15.17 -35.13
N ALA A 229 -11.58 16.30 -35.81
CA ALA A 229 -10.92 17.57 -35.50
C ALA A 229 -11.25 18.06 -34.08
N PHE A 230 -12.49 17.90 -33.63
CA PHE A 230 -12.90 18.22 -32.27
C PHE A 230 -12.19 17.32 -31.25
N ILE A 231 -12.13 16.00 -31.47
CA ILE A 231 -11.42 15.06 -30.60
C ILE A 231 -9.91 15.37 -30.56
N LEU A 232 -9.27 15.57 -31.72
CA LEU A 232 -7.85 15.93 -31.81
C LEU A 232 -7.55 17.29 -31.16
N GLY A 233 -8.51 18.24 -31.26
CA GLY A 233 -8.49 19.55 -30.63
C GLY A 233 -8.57 19.47 -29.11
N VAL A 234 -9.57 18.76 -28.58
CA VAL A 234 -9.80 18.57 -27.14
C VAL A 234 -8.65 17.78 -26.50
N LEU A 235 -8.17 16.72 -27.15
CA LEU A 235 -7.03 15.92 -26.69
C LEU A 235 -5.68 16.59 -26.97
N ARG A 236 -5.66 17.72 -27.68
CA ARG A 236 -4.45 18.49 -28.01
C ARG A 236 -3.35 17.64 -28.67
N VAL A 237 -3.74 16.71 -29.53
CA VAL A 237 -2.83 15.72 -30.14
C VAL A 237 -1.70 16.38 -30.92
N TYR A 238 -1.98 17.52 -31.54
CA TYR A 238 -1.00 18.34 -32.27
C TYR A 238 0.13 18.87 -31.37
N PHE A 239 -0.15 19.19 -30.09
CA PHE A 239 0.89 19.55 -29.12
C PHE A 239 1.67 18.32 -28.66
N TRP A 240 0.97 17.22 -28.37
CA TRP A 240 1.61 15.97 -27.93
C TRP A 240 2.59 15.40 -28.98
N LEU A 241 2.29 15.55 -30.28
CA LEU A 241 3.18 15.12 -31.37
C LEU A 241 4.54 15.86 -31.39
N LEU A 242 4.61 17.09 -30.89
CA LEU A 242 5.85 17.84 -30.75
C LEU A 242 6.54 17.56 -29.41
N GLU A 243 5.75 17.35 -28.36
CA GLU A 243 6.25 17.04 -27.01
C GLU A 243 6.87 15.64 -26.92
N LEU A 244 6.40 14.66 -27.68
CA LEU A 244 6.94 13.29 -27.68
C LEU A 244 8.41 13.25 -28.17
N PRO A 245 8.78 13.81 -29.34
CA PRO A 245 10.18 13.91 -29.75
C PRO A 245 11.04 14.68 -28.74
N TRP A 246 10.50 15.73 -28.13
CA TRP A 246 11.20 16.46 -27.08
C TRP A 246 11.48 15.57 -25.85
N MET A 247 10.51 14.80 -25.39
CA MET A 247 10.69 13.83 -24.30
C MET A 247 11.72 12.75 -24.64
N LEU A 248 11.73 12.29 -25.89
CA LEU A 248 12.73 11.33 -26.37
C LEU A 248 14.14 11.93 -26.39
N LEU A 249 14.28 13.20 -26.82
CA LEU A 249 15.55 13.93 -26.76
C LEU A 249 16.02 14.11 -25.31
N LEU A 250 15.14 14.53 -24.41
CA LEU A 250 15.47 14.67 -22.98
C LEU A 250 15.93 13.34 -22.38
N PHE A 251 15.26 12.24 -22.71
CA PHE A 251 15.64 10.91 -22.24
C PHE A 251 16.98 10.42 -22.78
N ILE A 252 17.32 10.76 -24.03
CA ILE A 252 18.63 10.46 -24.60
C ILE A 252 19.70 11.32 -23.91
N PHE A 253 19.50 12.64 -23.83
CA PHE A 253 20.48 13.54 -23.24
C PHE A 253 20.68 13.33 -21.74
N SER A 254 19.65 12.88 -21.01
CA SER A 254 19.78 12.53 -19.60
C SER A 254 20.66 11.31 -19.37
N ARG A 255 20.84 10.42 -20.36
CA ARG A 255 21.76 9.28 -20.24
C ARG A 255 23.24 9.67 -20.44
N TYR A 256 23.50 10.78 -21.13
CA TYR A 256 24.86 11.25 -21.43
C TYR A 256 25.31 12.43 -20.54
N GLY A 257 24.42 13.01 -19.74
CA GLY A 257 24.70 14.11 -18.81
C GLY A 257 24.00 13.91 -17.46
N SER A 258 23.92 14.94 -16.62
CA SER A 258 23.25 14.86 -15.32
C SER A 258 21.72 14.89 -15.46
N PRO A 259 20.98 13.81 -15.12
CA PRO A 259 19.52 13.78 -15.20
C PRO A 259 18.85 14.92 -14.41
N ALA A 260 19.42 15.33 -13.28
CA ALA A 260 18.88 16.40 -12.46
C ALA A 260 18.83 17.77 -13.16
N PHE A 261 19.76 18.04 -14.10
CA PHE A 261 19.75 19.27 -14.89
C PHE A 261 18.56 19.29 -15.87
N TRP A 262 18.26 18.14 -16.47
CA TRP A 262 17.24 17.99 -17.49
C TRP A 262 15.81 17.99 -16.95
N LEU A 263 15.59 17.71 -15.66
CA LEU A 263 14.28 17.84 -15.00
C LEU A 263 13.64 19.21 -15.19
N ARG A 264 14.45 20.27 -15.26
CA ARG A 264 13.98 21.64 -15.50
C ARG A 264 13.31 21.81 -16.85
N TYR A 265 13.52 20.89 -17.79
CA TYR A 265 13.01 20.91 -19.15
C TYR A 265 11.77 20.06 -19.41
N LEU A 266 11.19 19.49 -18.34
CA LEU A 266 9.99 18.68 -18.44
C LEU A 266 8.78 19.51 -18.92
N PRO A 267 8.03 19.05 -19.93
CA PRO A 267 6.86 19.76 -20.45
C PRO A 267 5.83 20.19 -19.39
N PRO A 268 5.49 19.39 -18.36
CA PRO A 268 4.54 19.81 -17.31
C PRO A 268 4.94 21.05 -16.51
N LEU A 269 6.22 21.46 -16.52
CA LEU A 269 6.66 22.68 -15.83
C LEU A 269 6.26 23.96 -16.58
N TRP A 270 5.87 23.85 -17.86
CA TRP A 270 5.46 25.01 -18.68
C TRP A 270 4.18 24.78 -19.48
N ASP A 271 3.66 23.56 -19.50
CA ASP A 271 2.33 23.24 -19.98
C ASP A 271 1.46 22.68 -18.84
N GLU A 272 0.51 23.49 -18.39
CA GLU A 272 -0.43 23.14 -17.32
C GLU A 272 -1.49 22.12 -17.78
N ILE A 273 -1.68 21.90 -19.09
CA ILE A 273 -2.76 21.07 -19.64
C ILE A 273 -2.20 20.06 -20.64
N ILE A 274 -1.59 19.00 -20.09
CA ILE A 274 -1.18 17.81 -20.83
C ILE A 274 -2.15 16.67 -20.49
N ILE A 275 -2.96 16.24 -21.46
CA ILE A 275 -3.99 15.21 -21.28
C ILE A 275 -3.42 13.82 -21.61
N LEU A 276 -2.59 13.72 -22.65
CA LEU A 276 -2.00 12.47 -23.09
C LEU A 276 -0.75 12.12 -22.26
N PRO A 277 -0.52 10.84 -21.94
CA PRO A 277 0.65 10.43 -21.18
C PRO A 277 1.93 10.69 -21.98
N LEU A 278 2.93 11.30 -21.33
CA LEU A 278 4.26 11.48 -21.89
C LEU A 278 5.17 10.33 -21.44
N PRO A 279 5.81 9.61 -22.36
CA PRO A 279 6.68 8.48 -22.00
C PRO A 279 7.95 8.97 -21.29
N PHE A 280 8.59 8.07 -20.53
CA PHE A 280 9.89 8.26 -19.85
C PHE A 280 9.95 9.27 -18.69
N MET A 281 8.90 10.04 -18.44
CA MET A 281 8.90 11.07 -17.39
C MET A 281 9.14 10.50 -15.99
N ALA A 282 8.44 9.43 -15.60
CA ALA A 282 8.67 8.77 -14.31
C ALA A 282 10.12 8.28 -14.19
N LYS A 283 10.67 7.69 -15.26
CA LYS A 283 12.04 7.16 -15.28
C LYS A 283 13.09 8.26 -15.12
N LEU A 284 12.92 9.40 -15.79
CA LEU A 284 13.78 10.57 -15.62
C LEU A 284 13.81 11.09 -14.19
N ILE A 285 12.66 11.10 -13.51
CA ILE A 285 12.54 11.54 -12.12
C ILE A 285 13.26 10.55 -11.19
N ILE A 286 13.09 9.24 -11.42
CA ILE A 286 13.77 8.17 -10.67
C ILE A 286 15.30 8.30 -10.84
N ASP A 287 15.78 8.44 -12.07
CA ASP A 287 17.22 8.54 -12.38
C ASP A 287 17.86 9.81 -11.80
N ALA A 288 17.09 10.89 -11.64
CA ALA A 288 17.56 12.16 -11.08
C ALA A 288 17.55 12.23 -9.55
N TYR A 289 16.79 11.36 -8.88
CA TYR A 289 16.64 11.38 -7.41
C TYR A 289 17.98 11.17 -6.67
N PRO A 290 18.86 10.22 -7.06
CA PRO A 290 20.15 10.03 -6.40
C PRO A 290 21.09 11.24 -6.50
N GLU A 291 20.99 12.04 -7.56
CA GLU A 291 21.83 13.23 -7.77
C GLU A 291 21.30 14.46 -7.02
N ASN A 292 19.98 14.68 -7.08
CA ASN A 292 19.34 15.83 -6.45
C ASN A 292 17.91 15.49 -5.97
N PRO A 293 17.77 15.01 -4.71
CA PRO A 293 16.47 14.60 -4.20
C PRO A 293 15.50 15.77 -4.10
N ALA A 294 15.96 16.96 -3.73
CA ALA A 294 15.11 18.15 -3.63
C ALA A 294 14.47 18.53 -4.97
N ALA A 295 15.23 18.46 -6.07
CA ALA A 295 14.70 18.75 -7.41
C ALA A 295 13.67 17.70 -7.87
N ALA A 296 13.94 16.42 -7.62
CA ALA A 296 13.03 15.33 -7.95
C ALA A 296 11.71 15.43 -7.14
N LEU A 297 11.80 15.67 -5.83
CA LEU A 297 10.63 15.81 -4.96
C LEU A 297 9.78 17.04 -5.29
N ASN A 298 10.41 18.18 -5.60
CA ASN A 298 9.67 19.37 -6.06
C ASN A 298 8.90 19.11 -7.37
N THR A 299 9.50 18.32 -8.26
CA THR A 299 8.86 17.92 -9.52
C THR A 299 7.67 16.99 -9.24
N ILE A 300 7.84 16.00 -8.37
CA ILE A 300 6.77 15.08 -7.95
C ILE A 300 5.61 15.86 -7.32
N ASN A 301 5.87 16.78 -6.39
CA ASN A 301 4.85 17.61 -5.76
C ASN A 301 4.08 18.45 -6.78
N SER A 302 4.78 19.01 -7.77
CA SER A 302 4.15 19.75 -8.86
C SER A 302 3.24 18.87 -9.70
N LEU A 303 3.65 17.63 -10.00
CA LEU A 303 2.86 16.67 -10.75
C LEU A 303 1.64 16.15 -9.97
N THR A 304 1.76 15.94 -8.66
CA THR A 304 0.65 15.52 -7.79
C THR A 304 -0.47 16.56 -7.77
N ASN A 305 -0.13 17.85 -7.82
CA ASN A 305 -1.11 18.95 -7.87
C ASN A 305 -1.75 19.14 -9.25
N SER A 306 -1.26 18.47 -10.29
CA SER A 306 -1.81 18.54 -11.65
C SER A 306 -2.80 17.41 -11.91
N THR A 307 -4.02 17.75 -12.36
CA THR A 307 -5.16 16.81 -12.46
C THR A 307 -4.89 15.60 -13.36
N ASN A 308 -4.04 15.73 -14.38
CA ASN A 308 -3.83 14.69 -15.40
C ASN A 308 -2.52 13.90 -15.26
N GLN A 309 -1.60 14.28 -14.37
CA GLN A 309 -0.27 13.63 -14.25
C GLN A 309 -0.02 12.95 -12.89
N GLN A 310 -1.06 12.82 -12.06
CA GLN A 310 -0.99 12.12 -10.77
C GLN A 310 -0.47 10.67 -10.91
N LYS A 311 -0.83 9.99 -12.00
CA LYS A 311 -0.34 8.63 -12.27
C LYS A 311 1.16 8.57 -12.48
N VAL A 312 1.75 9.57 -13.14
CA VAL A 312 3.20 9.63 -13.35
C VAL A 312 3.94 9.96 -12.06
N ALA A 313 3.37 10.84 -11.23
CA ALA A 313 3.89 11.12 -9.90
C ALA A 313 3.90 9.84 -9.03
N ALA A 314 2.79 9.07 -9.04
CA ALA A 314 2.72 7.79 -8.35
C ALA A 314 3.79 6.80 -8.83
N GLN A 315 3.97 6.65 -10.15
CA GLN A 315 5.00 5.79 -10.74
C GLN A 315 6.44 6.21 -10.40
N ALA A 316 6.70 7.51 -10.32
CA ALA A 316 7.99 8.02 -9.91
C ALA A 316 8.25 7.73 -8.41
N MET A 317 7.24 7.94 -7.56
CA MET A 317 7.33 7.60 -6.13
C MET A 317 7.56 6.10 -5.93
N THR A 318 6.84 5.24 -6.66
CA THR A 318 6.98 3.78 -6.57
C THR A 318 8.36 3.33 -7.02
N GLY A 319 8.87 3.88 -8.12
CA GLY A 319 10.20 3.58 -8.62
C GLY A 319 11.33 4.03 -7.68
N ILE A 320 11.24 5.24 -7.11
CA ILE A 320 12.22 5.73 -6.13
C ILE A 320 12.20 4.85 -4.87
N ALA A 321 11.01 4.51 -4.37
CA ALA A 321 10.89 3.64 -3.21
C ALA A 321 11.49 2.25 -3.49
N ALA A 322 11.15 1.64 -4.63
CA ALA A 322 11.68 0.33 -5.03
C ALA A 322 13.21 0.33 -5.19
N ASP A 323 13.76 1.34 -5.87
CA ASP A 323 15.20 1.52 -6.03
C ASP A 323 15.90 1.69 -4.68
N THR A 324 15.39 2.58 -3.81
CA THR A 324 15.91 2.79 -2.46
C THR A 324 15.94 1.49 -1.65
N LEU A 325 14.84 0.73 -1.65
CA LEU A 325 14.73 -0.53 -0.93
C LEU A 325 15.68 -1.61 -1.49
N SER A 326 15.91 -1.63 -2.80
CA SER A 326 16.77 -2.62 -3.47
C SER A 326 18.26 -2.44 -3.20
N ARG A 327 18.68 -1.22 -2.81
CA ARG A 327 20.07 -0.84 -2.55
C ARG A 327 20.58 -1.25 -1.16
N CYS A 328 19.72 -1.72 -0.26
CA CYS A 328 20.13 -2.17 1.07
C CYS A 328 21.11 -3.36 0.98
N GLN A 329 22.25 -3.25 1.68
CA GLN A 329 23.26 -4.31 1.76
C GLN A 329 23.50 -4.77 3.20
N ALA A 330 23.24 -3.90 4.19
CA ALA A 330 23.43 -4.17 5.60
C ALA A 330 22.15 -3.97 6.42
N THR A 331 22.15 -4.48 7.65
CA THR A 331 21.05 -4.26 8.61
C THR A 331 20.88 -2.79 8.97
N SER A 332 21.96 -2.00 8.97
CA SER A 332 21.91 -0.54 9.17
C SER A 332 21.11 0.18 8.09
N ASP A 333 21.22 -0.28 6.84
CA ASP A 333 20.51 0.32 5.70
C ASP A 333 19.00 0.07 5.84
N ILE A 334 18.62 -1.16 6.22
CA ILE A 334 17.23 -1.53 6.48
C ILE A 334 16.64 -0.64 7.57
N VAL A 335 17.39 -0.34 8.63
CA VAL A 335 16.95 0.56 9.71
C VAL A 335 16.77 2.01 9.24
N ALA A 336 17.58 2.47 8.29
CA ALA A 336 17.51 3.83 7.76
C ALA A 336 16.33 4.04 6.79
N ILE A 337 15.74 2.98 6.22
CA ILE A 337 14.64 3.06 5.25
C ILE A 337 13.45 3.86 5.76
N ALA A 338 13.06 3.64 7.03
CA ALA A 338 11.92 4.35 7.61
C ALA A 338 12.12 5.88 7.60
N ASP A 339 13.35 6.34 7.76
CA ASP A 339 13.67 7.77 7.76
C ASP A 339 13.84 8.29 6.32
N GLN A 340 14.46 7.49 5.43
CA GLN A 340 14.67 7.83 4.02
C GLN A 340 13.37 7.95 3.21
N LEU A 341 12.35 7.16 3.56
CA LEU A 341 11.05 7.15 2.88
C LEU A 341 9.97 7.98 3.60
N SER A 342 10.36 8.76 4.62
CA SER A 342 9.46 9.61 5.41
C SER A 342 8.71 10.68 4.60
N TRP A 343 9.22 11.03 3.41
CA TRP A 343 8.60 12.01 2.51
C TRP A 343 7.39 11.46 1.73
N LEU A 344 7.15 10.15 1.74
CA LEU A 344 6.00 9.55 1.04
C LEU A 344 4.68 9.89 1.75
N PRO A 345 3.60 10.14 0.99
CA PRO A 345 2.30 10.45 1.58
C PRO A 345 1.69 9.23 2.29
N SER A 346 0.87 9.49 3.32
CA SER A 346 0.02 8.50 3.99
C SER A 346 -1.45 8.81 3.68
N PRO A 347 -2.20 7.93 2.97
CA PRO A 347 -1.82 6.58 2.53
C PRO A 347 -0.88 6.55 1.31
N PRO A 348 -0.07 5.48 1.14
CA PRO A 348 0.83 5.34 0.00
C PRO A 348 0.06 5.18 -1.32
N PRO A 349 0.71 5.44 -2.47
CA PRO A 349 0.11 5.22 -3.78
C PRO A 349 -0.44 3.79 -3.93
N THR A 350 -1.56 3.61 -4.63
CA THR A 350 -2.18 2.30 -4.88
C THR A 350 -1.22 1.28 -5.50
N GLU A 351 -0.22 1.74 -6.24
CA GLU A 351 0.85 0.93 -6.82
C GLU A 351 1.88 0.41 -5.79
N LEU A 352 2.12 1.10 -4.67
CA LEU A 352 2.99 0.64 -3.58
C LEU A 352 2.21 -0.15 -2.51
N GLY A 353 0.93 0.19 -2.36
CA GLY A 353 -0.09 -0.57 -1.67
C GLY A 353 0.35 -1.29 -0.39
N THR A 354 -0.09 -2.53 -0.24
CA THR A 354 0.08 -3.36 0.97
C THR A 354 1.52 -3.76 1.28
N VAL A 355 2.48 -3.53 0.37
CA VAL A 355 3.86 -4.00 0.49
C VAL A 355 4.71 -3.01 1.29
N LEU A 356 4.61 -1.71 0.99
CA LEU A 356 5.44 -0.69 1.63
C LEU A 356 5.22 -0.59 3.16
N PRO A 357 3.96 -0.57 3.68
CA PRO A 357 3.74 -0.56 5.13
C PRO A 357 4.39 -1.75 5.84
N LYS A 358 4.32 -2.94 5.25
CA LYS A 358 4.97 -4.15 5.78
C LYS A 358 6.49 -4.01 5.82
N LEU A 359 7.10 -3.47 4.75
CA LEU A 359 8.56 -3.25 4.71
C LEU A 359 9.01 -2.17 5.72
N LEU A 360 8.19 -1.15 5.95
CA LEU A 360 8.45 -0.14 6.99
C LEU A 360 8.31 -0.74 8.40
N GLU A 361 7.32 -1.59 8.64
CA GLU A 361 7.17 -2.35 9.90
C GLU A 361 8.37 -3.27 10.15
N ILE A 362 8.86 -3.94 9.11
CA ILE A 362 10.10 -4.74 9.17
C ILE A 362 11.30 -3.85 9.53
N SER A 363 11.45 -2.70 8.89
CA SER A 363 12.52 -1.73 9.20
C SER A 363 12.49 -1.29 10.68
N GLN A 364 11.32 -0.97 11.20
CA GLN A 364 11.14 -0.60 12.61
C GLN A 364 11.44 -1.77 13.57
N SER A 365 11.01 -2.98 13.22
CA SER A 365 11.30 -4.19 14.00
C SER A 365 12.80 -4.50 14.04
N VAL A 366 13.50 -4.32 12.92
CA VAL A 366 14.96 -4.45 12.86
C VAL A 366 15.64 -3.37 13.70
N ARG A 367 15.13 -2.13 13.70
CA ARG A 367 15.63 -1.05 14.58
C ARG A 367 15.51 -1.42 16.06
N ALA A 368 14.37 -1.97 16.47
CA ALA A 368 14.16 -2.46 17.83
C ALA A 368 15.07 -3.65 18.17
N SER A 369 15.39 -4.51 17.20
CA SER A 369 16.36 -5.58 17.41
C SER A 369 17.77 -5.04 17.66
N GLN A 370 18.22 -3.98 16.97
CA GLN A 370 19.56 -3.41 17.15
C GLN A 370 19.72 -2.64 18.46
N SER A 371 18.64 -2.06 19.00
CA SER A 371 18.68 -1.34 20.27
C SER A 371 18.64 -2.25 21.50
N ALA A 372 18.45 -3.56 21.33
CA ALA A 372 18.43 -4.51 22.45
C ALA A 372 19.82 -4.71 23.05
N THR A 373 19.86 -4.88 24.38
CA THR A 373 21.09 -4.86 25.18
C THR A 373 21.95 -6.12 25.07
N SER A 374 21.35 -7.28 24.79
CA SER A 374 22.04 -8.59 24.76
C SER A 374 21.95 -9.27 23.40
N ALA A 375 23.01 -9.97 22.99
CA ALA A 375 23.08 -10.64 21.68
C ALA A 375 21.95 -11.67 21.51
N TYR A 376 21.56 -12.35 22.59
CA TYR A 376 20.41 -13.26 22.59
C TYR A 376 19.09 -12.52 22.29
N ARG A 377 18.86 -11.36 22.93
CA ARG A 377 17.63 -10.58 22.72
C ARG A 377 17.57 -9.96 21.34
N GLN A 378 18.70 -9.49 20.82
CA GLN A 378 18.83 -9.04 19.43
C GLN A 378 18.44 -10.17 18.46
N GLN A 379 18.95 -11.39 18.69
CA GLN A 379 18.65 -12.58 17.89
C GLN A 379 17.17 -13.01 17.97
N GLU A 380 16.55 -12.93 19.15
CA GLU A 380 15.13 -13.26 19.34
C GLU A 380 14.21 -12.25 18.65
N LEU A 381 14.51 -10.95 18.74
CA LEU A 381 13.72 -9.88 18.13
C LEU A 381 13.77 -9.90 16.59
N LEU A 382 14.82 -10.49 16.00
CA LEU A 382 14.88 -10.71 14.55
C LEU A 382 13.91 -11.78 14.03
N ASN A 383 13.34 -12.64 14.90
CA ASN A 383 12.39 -13.66 14.45
C ASN A 383 11.12 -13.07 13.82
N ALA A 384 10.59 -11.97 14.38
CA ALA A 384 9.40 -11.31 13.87
C ALA A 384 9.60 -10.72 12.46
N PRO A 385 10.61 -9.87 12.19
CA PRO A 385 10.83 -9.32 10.85
C PRO A 385 11.18 -10.41 9.81
N ILE A 386 11.87 -11.49 10.20
CA ILE A 386 12.13 -12.63 9.32
C ILE A 386 10.83 -13.32 8.89
N ARG A 387 9.92 -13.60 9.85
CA ARG A 387 8.60 -14.18 9.54
C ARG A 387 7.78 -13.27 8.64
N LEU A 388 7.73 -11.97 8.92
CA LEU A 388 7.03 -11.00 8.09
C LEU A 388 7.59 -10.94 6.66
N LEU A 389 8.91 -11.04 6.49
CA LEU A 389 9.54 -11.13 5.16
C LEU A 389 9.19 -12.42 4.43
N GLN A 390 9.15 -13.56 5.12
CA GLN A 390 8.74 -14.85 4.53
C GLN A 390 7.27 -14.83 4.09
N GLU A 391 6.39 -14.30 4.95
CA GLU A 391 4.98 -14.09 4.63
C GLU A 391 4.82 -13.12 3.45
N LEU A 392 5.56 -12.01 3.44
CA LEU A 392 5.56 -11.07 2.34
C LEU A 392 6.01 -11.74 1.04
N GLY A 393 7.12 -12.49 1.07
CA GLY A 393 7.63 -13.25 -0.07
C GLY A 393 6.59 -14.23 -0.62
N SER A 394 5.94 -15.00 0.25
CA SER A 394 4.85 -15.91 -0.16
C SER A 394 3.66 -15.16 -0.76
N SER A 395 3.27 -14.03 -0.16
CA SER A 395 2.16 -13.21 -0.66
C SER A 395 2.45 -12.56 -2.01
N LEU A 396 3.72 -12.25 -2.30
CA LEU A 396 4.17 -11.75 -3.59
C LEU A 396 4.20 -12.86 -4.63
N ALA A 397 4.63 -14.08 -4.27
CA ALA A 397 4.68 -15.22 -5.17
C ALA A 397 3.28 -15.72 -5.60
N TYR A 398 2.31 -15.73 -4.68
CA TYR A 398 0.94 -16.20 -4.93
C TYR A 398 -0.07 -15.05 -5.17
N GLY A 399 0.39 -13.81 -5.21
CA GLY A 399 -0.44 -12.62 -5.33
C GLY A 399 -0.99 -12.41 -6.75
N LYS A 400 -2.14 -11.73 -6.85
CA LYS A 400 -2.78 -11.42 -8.15
C LYS A 400 -2.02 -10.41 -9.02
N ASN A 401 -0.99 -9.74 -8.48
CA ASN A 401 -0.28 -8.63 -9.12
C ASN A 401 1.17 -9.01 -9.48
N PRO A 402 1.45 -9.51 -10.71
CA PRO A 402 2.78 -9.98 -11.10
C PRO A 402 3.83 -8.86 -11.10
N ASN A 403 3.44 -7.62 -11.39
CA ASN A 403 4.36 -6.47 -11.39
C ASN A 403 4.97 -6.18 -10.02
N LEU A 404 4.23 -6.44 -8.93
CA LEU A 404 4.75 -6.27 -7.57
C LEU A 404 5.74 -7.36 -7.19
N ALA A 405 5.49 -8.60 -7.64
CA ALA A 405 6.39 -9.72 -7.42
C ALA A 405 7.74 -9.48 -8.11
N VAL A 406 7.74 -8.97 -9.34
CA VAL A 406 8.97 -8.62 -10.07
C VAL A 406 9.73 -7.48 -9.40
N SER A 407 9.02 -6.43 -8.96
CA SER A 407 9.66 -5.24 -8.38
C SER A 407 10.18 -5.45 -6.96
N PHE A 408 9.46 -6.19 -6.12
CA PHE A 408 9.78 -6.32 -4.68
C PHE A 408 10.23 -7.72 -4.26
N GLY A 409 10.03 -8.76 -5.07
CA GLY A 409 10.40 -10.14 -4.73
C GLY A 409 11.90 -10.29 -4.49
N ASN A 410 12.73 -9.76 -5.39
CA ASN A 410 14.18 -9.77 -5.23
C ASN A 410 14.63 -8.99 -3.98
N THR A 411 13.98 -7.86 -3.70
CA THR A 411 14.27 -7.03 -2.52
C THR A 411 13.93 -7.76 -1.23
N ALA A 412 12.74 -8.37 -1.14
CA ALA A 412 12.30 -9.14 0.02
C ALA A 412 13.25 -10.32 0.29
N GLN A 413 13.65 -11.06 -0.76
CA GLN A 413 14.60 -12.15 -0.63
C GLN A 413 15.99 -11.67 -0.17
N ARG A 414 16.46 -10.52 -0.69
CA ARG A 414 17.73 -9.93 -0.29
C ARG A 414 17.72 -9.53 1.19
N TRP A 415 16.66 -8.88 1.65
CA TRP A 415 16.49 -8.51 3.05
C TRP A 415 16.42 -9.75 3.94
N LEU A 416 15.71 -10.79 3.51
CA LEU A 416 15.64 -12.05 4.25
C LEU A 416 17.04 -12.64 4.45
N ASN A 417 17.85 -12.72 3.39
CA ASN A 417 19.23 -13.23 3.47
C ASN A 417 20.09 -12.37 4.42
N ILE A 418 19.96 -11.03 4.39
CA ILE A 418 20.68 -10.12 5.30
C ILE A 418 20.29 -10.40 6.76
N LEU A 419 19.00 -10.49 7.06
CA LEU A 419 18.51 -10.73 8.42
C LEU A 419 18.85 -12.13 8.93
N GLU A 420 18.76 -13.16 8.09
CA GLU A 420 19.16 -14.53 8.46
C GLU A 420 20.66 -14.63 8.75
N THR A 421 21.51 -13.95 7.96
CA THR A 421 22.96 -13.89 8.20
C THR A 421 23.29 -13.15 9.50
N ALA A 422 22.61 -12.02 9.76
CA ALA A 422 22.74 -11.29 11.01
C ALA A 422 22.28 -12.14 12.21
N GLN A 423 21.16 -12.87 12.06
CA GLN A 423 20.64 -13.75 13.10
C GLN A 423 21.61 -14.88 13.44
N GLN A 424 22.24 -15.51 12.43
CA GLN A 424 23.25 -16.55 12.63
C GLN A 424 24.47 -15.99 13.36
N THR A 425 24.96 -14.82 12.96
CA THR A 425 26.10 -14.13 13.60
C THR A 425 25.80 -13.82 15.07
N LEU A 426 24.62 -13.28 15.36
CA LEU A 426 24.19 -13.00 16.74
C LEU A 426 24.02 -14.27 17.57
N LYS A 427 23.54 -15.36 16.95
CA LYS A 427 23.43 -16.67 17.61
C LYS A 427 24.81 -17.22 18.00
N GLU A 428 25.83 -17.03 17.16
CA GLU A 428 27.20 -17.41 17.49
C GLU A 428 27.80 -16.50 18.58
N GLN A 429 27.55 -15.20 18.50
CA GLN A 429 27.99 -14.25 19.54
C GLN A 429 27.33 -14.56 20.89
N ALA A 430 26.03 -14.86 20.92
CA ALA A 430 25.31 -15.26 22.14
C ALA A 430 25.89 -16.57 22.74
N LYS A 431 26.29 -17.53 21.89
CA LYS A 431 27.00 -18.73 22.36
C LYS A 431 28.36 -18.41 22.97
N ARG A 432 29.08 -17.42 22.42
CA ARG A 432 30.40 -16.99 22.92
C ARG A 432 30.30 -16.13 24.20
N SER A 433 29.27 -15.28 24.31
CA SER A 433 29.05 -14.42 25.48
C SER A 433 28.61 -15.20 26.71
N GLN A 434 28.20 -16.47 26.54
CA GLN A 434 27.74 -17.35 27.62
C GLN A 434 26.58 -16.75 28.44
N GLU A 435 25.83 -15.81 27.86
CA GLU A 435 24.64 -15.22 28.47
C GLU A 435 23.55 -16.28 28.64
N ILE A 436 22.86 -16.23 29.78
CA ILE A 436 21.73 -17.11 30.06
C ILE A 436 20.52 -16.55 29.31
N PRO A 437 19.86 -17.35 28.45
CA PRO A 437 18.72 -16.88 27.67
C PRO A 437 17.53 -16.58 28.59
N SER A 438 16.87 -15.43 28.38
CA SER A 438 15.65 -15.08 29.11
C SER A 438 14.45 -15.83 28.51
N VAL A 439 14.15 -16.99 29.08
CA VAL A 439 13.16 -17.93 28.53
C VAL A 439 11.84 -17.93 29.30
N TYR A 440 11.83 -17.42 30.53
CA TYR A 440 10.65 -17.36 31.39
C TYR A 440 9.78 -16.15 31.01
N ILE A 441 8.49 -16.39 30.80
CA ILE A 441 7.49 -15.40 30.40
C ILE A 441 6.49 -15.24 31.55
N ALA A 442 6.71 -14.24 32.40
CA ALA A 442 5.78 -13.87 33.46
C ALA A 442 4.82 -12.78 32.97
N GLY A 443 3.50 -12.99 33.15
CA GLY A 443 2.47 -11.99 32.87
C GLY A 443 1.48 -12.40 31.80
N PRO A 444 1.84 -12.27 30.50
CA PRO A 444 0.90 -12.54 29.41
C PRO A 444 0.57 -14.04 29.30
N ALA A 445 -0.63 -14.33 28.79
CA ALA A 445 -1.01 -15.70 28.47
C ALA A 445 -0.11 -16.26 27.35
N LEU A 446 0.36 -17.48 27.53
CA LEU A 446 1.28 -18.12 26.59
C LEU A 446 0.54 -18.46 25.30
N ASP A 447 1.11 -18.01 24.18
CA ASP A 447 0.61 -18.37 22.85
C ASP A 447 1.43 -19.54 22.26
N PRO A 448 0.80 -20.54 21.64
CA PRO A 448 1.51 -21.67 21.06
C PRO A 448 2.51 -21.32 19.94
N GLU A 449 2.28 -20.24 19.17
CA GLU A 449 3.16 -19.83 18.06
C GLU A 449 4.42 -19.11 18.55
N SER A 450 4.31 -18.36 19.64
CA SER A 450 5.44 -17.62 20.23
C SER A 450 6.18 -18.44 21.29
N ALA A 451 5.44 -19.05 22.22
CA ALA A 451 6.01 -19.73 23.38
C ALA A 451 6.35 -21.21 23.11
N LYS A 452 5.92 -21.80 21.99
CA LYS A 452 6.27 -23.16 21.52
C LYS A 452 6.17 -24.25 22.60
N ASN A 453 7.30 -24.64 23.20
CA ASN A 453 7.41 -25.73 24.18
C ASN A 453 7.54 -25.23 25.63
N ARG A 454 7.39 -23.92 25.88
CA ARG A 454 7.50 -23.30 27.21
C ARG A 454 6.30 -23.62 28.11
N PHE A 455 5.16 -24.04 27.57
CA PHE A 455 4.02 -24.51 28.36
C PHE A 455 4.27 -25.92 28.91
N LYS A 456 4.23 -26.07 30.24
CA LYS A 456 4.54 -27.32 30.97
C LYS A 456 3.36 -27.77 31.84
N GLY A 457 3.27 -29.08 32.03
CA GLY A 457 2.27 -29.73 32.87
C GLY A 457 0.85 -29.76 32.30
N ARG A 458 -0.13 -29.97 33.20
CA ARG A 458 -1.59 -29.94 32.94
C ARG A 458 -2.14 -31.04 32.03
N ARG A 459 -1.41 -32.15 31.90
CA ARG A 459 -1.81 -33.26 31.02
C ARG A 459 -3.07 -33.97 31.53
N ASP A 460 -3.22 -34.00 32.84
CA ASP A 460 -4.41 -34.46 33.56
C ASP A 460 -5.67 -33.67 33.13
N ILE A 461 -5.62 -32.34 33.20
CA ILE A 461 -6.75 -31.47 32.85
C ILE A 461 -7.13 -31.63 31.36
N PHE A 462 -6.14 -31.67 30.46
CA PHE A 462 -6.43 -31.85 29.02
C PHE A 462 -7.08 -33.20 28.73
N ARG A 463 -6.60 -34.26 29.37
CA ARG A 463 -7.18 -35.60 29.23
C ARG A 463 -8.60 -35.66 29.81
N GLU A 464 -8.84 -35.00 30.93
CA GLU A 464 -10.17 -34.93 31.54
C GLU A 464 -11.15 -34.16 30.67
N ILE A 465 -10.76 -33.00 30.13
CA ILE A 465 -11.58 -32.24 29.16
C ILE A 465 -11.92 -33.10 27.95
N GLU A 466 -10.94 -33.80 27.38
CA GLU A 466 -11.15 -34.66 26.22
C GLU A 466 -12.09 -35.83 26.53
N THR A 467 -11.89 -36.50 27.67
CA THR A 467 -12.72 -37.63 28.11
C THR A 467 -14.16 -37.21 28.34
N LEU A 468 -14.38 -36.06 28.99
CA LEU A 468 -15.72 -35.55 29.26
C LEU A 468 -16.41 -35.05 27.98
N ALA A 469 -15.68 -34.36 27.10
CA ALA A 469 -16.22 -33.80 25.87
C ALA A 469 -16.59 -34.86 24.82
N LEU A 470 -15.89 -36.01 24.82
CA LEU A 470 -16.16 -37.14 23.92
C LEU A 470 -17.08 -38.21 24.54
N SER A 471 -17.62 -37.96 25.73
CA SER A 471 -18.58 -38.87 26.36
C SER A 471 -19.92 -38.91 25.61
N ALA A 472 -20.71 -39.97 25.81
CA ALA A 472 -22.00 -40.14 25.12
C ALA A 472 -23.00 -39.01 25.42
N GLN A 473 -22.89 -38.40 26.60
CA GLN A 473 -23.66 -37.23 27.02
C GLN A 473 -22.69 -36.19 27.60
N PRO A 474 -22.09 -35.34 26.76
CA PRO A 474 -21.09 -34.39 27.23
C PRO A 474 -21.71 -33.39 28.20
N PRO A 475 -21.16 -33.24 29.42
CA PRO A 475 -21.61 -32.22 30.35
C PRO A 475 -21.11 -30.83 29.93
N VAL A 476 -21.68 -29.79 30.54
CA VAL A 476 -21.07 -28.45 30.49
C VAL A 476 -19.78 -28.50 31.31
N LEU A 477 -18.70 -27.91 30.81
CA LEU A 477 -17.44 -27.84 31.55
C LEU A 477 -17.27 -26.44 32.13
N LEU A 478 -16.87 -26.35 33.40
CA LEU A 478 -16.48 -25.09 34.04
C LEU A 478 -15.02 -25.18 34.48
N LEU A 479 -14.13 -24.57 33.72
CA LEU A 479 -12.74 -24.42 34.07
C LEU A 479 -12.56 -23.20 34.98
N TYR A 480 -12.31 -23.42 36.27
CA TYR A 480 -12.17 -22.34 37.23
C TYR A 480 -10.84 -22.45 37.98
N GLY A 481 -10.35 -21.32 38.47
CA GLY A 481 -9.11 -21.27 39.25
C GLY A 481 -8.67 -19.85 39.53
N GLY A 482 -7.68 -19.70 40.41
CA GLY A 482 -7.12 -18.40 40.79
C GLY A 482 -6.63 -17.58 39.60
N ARG A 483 -6.45 -16.26 39.80
CA ARG A 483 -5.79 -15.42 38.79
C ARG A 483 -4.35 -15.92 38.59
N ARG A 484 -3.86 -15.80 37.35
CA ARG A 484 -2.49 -16.19 36.95
C ARG A 484 -2.12 -17.68 37.14
N THR A 485 -3.09 -18.58 37.29
CA THR A 485 -2.84 -20.05 37.31
C THR A 485 -2.65 -20.65 35.91
N GLY A 486 -2.84 -19.86 34.85
CA GLY A 486 -2.60 -20.28 33.46
C GLY A 486 -3.85 -20.81 32.73
N LYS A 487 -5.05 -20.40 33.12
CA LYS A 487 -6.32 -20.78 32.46
C LYS A 487 -6.33 -20.47 30.96
N THR A 488 -6.22 -19.19 30.58
CA THR A 488 -6.16 -18.75 29.17
C THR A 488 -5.02 -19.41 28.40
N SER A 489 -3.83 -19.56 29.01
CA SER A 489 -2.71 -20.29 28.41
C SER A 489 -3.08 -21.76 28.13
N SER A 490 -3.77 -22.43 29.06
CA SER A 490 -4.21 -23.82 28.89
C SER A 490 -5.23 -23.94 27.76
N LEU A 491 -6.18 -23.01 27.66
CA LEU A 491 -7.16 -22.98 26.57
C LEU A 491 -6.50 -22.77 25.19
N ARG A 492 -5.50 -21.88 25.10
CA ARG A 492 -4.75 -21.65 23.84
C ARG A 492 -3.95 -22.88 23.41
N TYR A 493 -3.43 -23.66 24.36
CA TYR A 493 -2.69 -24.89 24.06
C TYR A 493 -3.59 -26.11 23.80
N LEU A 494 -4.89 -26.02 24.12
CA LEU A 494 -5.85 -27.12 23.99
C LEU A 494 -5.86 -27.76 22.58
N PRO A 495 -5.86 -27.02 21.45
CA PRO A 495 -5.83 -27.61 20.10
C PRO A 495 -4.62 -28.51 19.83
N ARG A 496 -3.47 -28.24 20.49
CA ARG A 496 -2.24 -29.03 20.34
C ARG A 496 -2.15 -30.21 21.32
N LYS A 497 -3.09 -30.30 22.28
CA LYS A 497 -3.06 -31.28 23.38
C LYS A 497 -4.22 -32.28 23.35
N VAL A 498 -5.28 -32.00 22.60
CA VAL A 498 -6.41 -32.91 22.38
C VAL A 498 -6.39 -33.52 20.97
N GLY A 499 -6.99 -34.69 20.83
CA GLY A 499 -7.11 -35.46 19.60
C GLY A 499 -7.89 -34.75 18.49
N ALA A 500 -7.75 -35.25 17.27
CA ALA A 500 -8.30 -34.60 16.06
C ALA A 500 -9.84 -34.63 15.98
N GLU A 501 -10.51 -35.47 16.76
CA GLU A 501 -11.98 -35.57 16.83
C GLU A 501 -12.60 -34.36 17.55
N LEU A 502 -11.88 -33.82 18.55
CA LEU A 502 -12.26 -32.62 19.28
C LEU A 502 -11.67 -31.38 18.61
N VAL A 503 -12.53 -30.41 18.33
CA VAL A 503 -12.20 -29.11 17.73
C VAL A 503 -12.43 -28.03 18.78
N PRO A 504 -11.39 -27.59 19.51
CA PRO A 504 -11.51 -26.47 20.43
C PRO A 504 -11.67 -25.15 19.67
N LEU A 505 -12.67 -24.37 20.07
CA LEU A 505 -13.02 -23.07 19.53
C LEU A 505 -12.93 -22.04 20.65
N LEU A 506 -11.78 -21.38 20.76
CA LEU A 506 -11.52 -20.37 21.78
C LEU A 506 -12.16 -19.03 21.40
N ILE A 507 -13.04 -18.52 22.26
CA ILE A 507 -13.73 -17.25 22.11
C ILE A 507 -13.44 -16.42 23.36
N ASP A 508 -12.84 -15.25 23.16
CA ASP A 508 -12.53 -14.28 24.22
C ASP A 508 -13.71 -13.32 24.40
N LEU A 509 -14.44 -13.43 25.50
CA LEU A 509 -15.64 -12.61 25.71
C LEU A 509 -15.34 -11.19 26.19
N GLN A 510 -14.08 -10.81 26.42
CA GLN A 510 -13.73 -9.40 26.66
C GLN A 510 -14.10 -8.52 25.46
N GLY A 511 -13.88 -9.01 24.23
CA GLY A 511 -14.26 -8.29 23.01
C GLY A 511 -15.78 -8.21 22.82
N ALA A 512 -16.51 -9.21 23.31
CA ALA A 512 -17.97 -9.27 23.23
C ALA A 512 -18.65 -8.18 24.08
N ALA A 513 -18.04 -7.78 25.20
CA ALA A 513 -18.56 -6.74 26.10
C ALA A 513 -18.64 -5.34 25.46
N ILE A 514 -17.93 -5.12 24.35
CA ILE A 514 -18.02 -3.87 23.56
C ILE A 514 -19.37 -3.78 22.84
N THR A 515 -20.02 -4.92 22.57
CA THR A 515 -21.27 -4.96 21.83
C THR A 515 -22.45 -4.59 22.74
N THR A 516 -23.13 -3.49 22.42
CA THR A 516 -24.32 -3.04 23.15
C THR A 516 -25.62 -3.63 22.62
N THR A 517 -25.56 -4.47 21.58
CA THR A 517 -26.73 -5.04 20.90
C THR A 517 -26.64 -6.54 20.76
N LEU A 518 -27.79 -7.20 20.83
CA LEU A 518 -27.93 -8.65 20.61
C LEU A 518 -27.42 -9.11 19.24
N ARG A 519 -27.64 -8.28 18.21
CA ARG A 519 -27.11 -8.52 16.86
C ARG A 519 -25.58 -8.44 16.83
N GLY A 520 -24.99 -7.43 17.47
CA GLY A 520 -23.54 -7.28 17.58
C GLY A 520 -22.90 -8.47 18.28
N LEU A 521 -23.49 -8.93 19.39
CA LEU A 521 -23.00 -10.12 20.10
C LEU A 521 -23.03 -11.37 19.22
N ALA A 522 -24.15 -11.60 18.54
CA ALA A 522 -24.28 -12.76 17.66
C ALA A 522 -23.24 -12.71 16.52
N GLN A 523 -23.04 -11.54 15.92
CA GLN A 523 -22.05 -11.36 14.83
C GLN A 523 -20.64 -11.62 15.34
N TYR A 524 -20.31 -11.09 16.51
CA TYR A 524 -19.04 -11.33 17.19
C TYR A 524 -18.80 -12.84 17.41
N LEU A 525 -19.80 -13.56 17.94
CA LEU A 525 -19.70 -15.01 18.14
C LEU A 525 -19.46 -15.76 16.83
N ALA A 526 -20.18 -15.42 15.76
CA ALA A 526 -20.00 -16.08 14.46
C ALA A 526 -18.58 -15.85 13.90
N GLU A 527 -18.11 -14.60 13.91
CA GLU A 527 -16.77 -14.23 13.43
C GLU A 527 -15.67 -14.91 14.28
N ALA A 528 -15.81 -14.89 15.61
CA ALA A 528 -14.88 -15.52 16.52
C ALA A 528 -14.82 -17.05 16.33
N ILE A 529 -15.96 -17.71 16.10
CA ILE A 529 -16.01 -19.17 15.83
C ILE A 529 -15.31 -19.51 14.51
N ILE A 530 -15.56 -18.72 13.44
CA ILE A 530 -14.92 -18.93 12.14
C ILE A 530 -13.40 -18.77 12.25
N GLU A 531 -12.94 -17.72 12.94
CA GLU A 531 -11.52 -17.48 13.16
C GLU A 531 -10.88 -18.56 14.04
N ALA A 532 -11.54 -18.94 15.13
CA ALA A 532 -11.06 -19.99 16.03
C ALA A 532 -10.95 -21.34 15.34
N ALA A 533 -11.90 -21.70 14.47
CA ALA A 533 -11.85 -22.93 13.68
C ALA A 533 -10.67 -22.94 12.68
N ARG A 534 -10.40 -21.79 12.05
CA ARG A 534 -9.23 -21.60 11.18
C ARG A 534 -7.92 -21.72 11.97
N LYS A 535 -7.82 -21.10 13.14
CA LYS A 535 -6.61 -21.17 13.98
C LYS A 535 -6.37 -22.55 14.60
N SER A 536 -7.42 -23.21 15.06
CA SER A 536 -7.36 -24.47 15.81
C SER A 536 -7.01 -25.66 14.92
N ARG A 537 -7.69 -25.79 13.76
CA ARG A 537 -7.59 -26.97 12.88
C ARG A 537 -7.54 -26.61 11.39
N ASN A 538 -7.33 -25.34 11.03
CA ASN A 538 -7.40 -24.85 9.65
C ASN A 538 -8.72 -25.23 8.94
N LEU A 539 -9.82 -25.24 9.70
CA LEU A 539 -11.14 -25.59 9.18
C LEU A 539 -11.82 -24.35 8.56
N GLN A 540 -12.37 -24.52 7.36
CA GLN A 540 -13.15 -23.49 6.69
C GLN A 540 -14.64 -23.68 7.00
N LEU A 541 -15.16 -22.87 7.92
CA LEU A 541 -16.58 -22.83 8.24
C LEU A 541 -17.36 -21.96 7.23
N PRO A 542 -18.63 -22.28 6.95
CA PRO A 542 -19.50 -21.41 6.17
C PRO A 542 -19.75 -20.08 6.89
N TYR A 543 -20.11 -19.02 6.18
CA TYR A 543 -20.58 -17.76 6.77
C TYR A 543 -22.10 -17.80 7.00
N PRO A 544 -22.62 -17.19 8.07
CA PRO A 544 -24.06 -17.06 8.28
C PRO A 544 -24.71 -16.16 7.22
N ASN A 545 -26.01 -16.34 6.97
CA ASN A 545 -26.72 -15.54 5.96
C ASN A 545 -26.99 -14.12 6.47
N THR A 546 -26.37 -13.12 5.85
CA THR A 546 -26.44 -11.70 6.26
C THR A 546 -27.86 -11.16 6.40
N ASP A 547 -28.76 -11.52 5.48
CA ASP A 547 -30.13 -10.97 5.44
C ASP A 547 -30.97 -11.52 6.59
N LYS A 548 -30.87 -12.83 6.84
CA LYS A 548 -31.55 -13.49 7.97
C LYS A 548 -30.95 -13.06 9.31
N PHE A 549 -29.63 -12.88 9.35
CA PHE A 549 -28.91 -12.42 10.54
C PHE A 549 -29.34 -11.03 10.99
N ALA A 550 -29.73 -10.17 10.04
CA ALA A 550 -30.22 -8.83 10.33
C ALA A 550 -31.64 -8.83 10.97
N GLN A 551 -32.44 -9.86 10.70
CA GLN A 551 -33.80 -10.00 11.23
C GLN A 551 -33.80 -10.69 12.60
N ASP A 552 -33.31 -11.92 12.66
CA ASP A 552 -33.29 -12.76 13.88
C ASP A 552 -31.93 -13.43 14.07
N PRO A 553 -30.96 -12.75 14.71
CA PRO A 553 -29.56 -13.16 14.72
C PRO A 553 -29.32 -14.52 15.40
N PHE A 554 -29.99 -14.78 16.53
CA PHE A 554 -29.82 -16.04 17.27
C PHE A 554 -30.53 -17.22 16.61
N LEU A 555 -31.60 -16.98 15.84
CA LEU A 555 -32.26 -18.03 15.05
C LEU A 555 -31.38 -18.43 13.86
N GLU A 556 -30.80 -17.45 13.16
CA GLU A 556 -29.83 -17.73 12.09
C GLU A 556 -28.58 -18.42 12.63
N LEU A 557 -28.08 -18.07 13.83
CA LEU A 557 -26.99 -18.82 14.46
C LEU A 557 -27.35 -20.31 14.68
N GLN A 558 -28.58 -20.63 15.07
CA GLN A 558 -29.00 -22.03 15.21
C GLN A 558 -28.99 -22.76 13.86
N ASP A 559 -29.50 -22.14 12.80
CA ASP A 559 -29.47 -22.71 11.46
C ASP A 559 -28.03 -22.85 10.93
N TRP A 560 -27.17 -21.89 11.23
CA TRP A 560 -25.76 -21.90 10.89
C TRP A 560 -25.00 -23.05 11.58
N PHE A 561 -25.24 -23.30 12.87
CA PHE A 561 -24.67 -24.46 13.57
C PHE A 561 -25.07 -25.79 12.91
N ARG A 562 -26.33 -25.90 12.46
CA ARG A 562 -26.82 -27.08 11.71
C ARG A 562 -26.10 -27.25 10.37
N GLN A 563 -25.75 -26.16 9.70
CA GLN A 563 -24.97 -26.21 8.46
C GLN A 563 -23.53 -26.67 8.71
N ILE A 564 -22.91 -26.23 9.82
CA ILE A 564 -21.57 -26.67 10.23
C ILE A 564 -21.55 -28.20 10.46
N GLU A 565 -22.50 -28.72 11.23
CA GLU A 565 -22.63 -30.16 11.54
C GLU A 565 -22.76 -31.02 10.27
N ARG A 566 -23.51 -30.54 9.27
CA ARG A 566 -23.68 -31.24 7.98
C ARG A 566 -22.41 -31.22 7.14
N ARG A 567 -21.64 -30.15 7.19
CA ARG A 567 -20.42 -29.96 6.38
C ARG A 567 -19.22 -30.69 6.96
N ILE A 568 -19.18 -30.85 8.29
CA ILE A 568 -18.07 -31.45 9.02
C ILE A 568 -18.61 -32.57 9.93
N PRO A 569 -19.04 -33.71 9.36
CA PRO A 569 -19.56 -34.82 10.14
C PRO A 569 -18.45 -35.48 10.99
N GLY A 570 -18.83 -36.02 12.15
CA GLY A 570 -17.93 -36.81 13.00
C GLY A 570 -16.92 -36.00 13.82
N LYS A 571 -17.09 -34.69 13.92
CA LYS A 571 -16.31 -33.82 14.81
C LYS A 571 -17.14 -33.33 15.98
N HIS A 572 -16.51 -33.18 17.13
CA HIS A 572 -17.07 -32.53 18.30
C HIS A 572 -16.46 -31.13 18.44
N PHE A 573 -17.30 -30.10 18.51
CA PHE A 573 -16.91 -28.71 18.66
C PHE A 573 -16.98 -28.31 20.12
N LEU A 574 -15.83 -27.94 20.70
CA LEU A 574 -15.74 -27.47 22.07
C LEU A 574 -15.64 -25.94 22.06
N LEU A 575 -16.75 -25.27 22.37
CA LEU A 575 -16.80 -23.82 22.51
C LEU A 575 -16.22 -23.41 23.87
N CYS A 576 -14.98 -22.89 23.84
CA CYS A 576 -14.30 -22.37 25.02
C CYS A 576 -14.58 -20.88 25.15
N LEU A 577 -15.47 -20.53 26.07
CA LEU A 577 -15.85 -19.16 26.41
C LEU A 577 -14.95 -18.67 27.56
N ASP A 578 -13.90 -17.92 27.22
CA ASP A 578 -13.00 -17.31 28.22
C ASP A 578 -13.60 -16.01 28.76
N GLU A 579 -13.46 -15.79 30.07
CA GLU A 579 -14.10 -14.71 30.82
C GLU A 579 -15.62 -14.62 30.63
N PHE A 580 -16.30 -15.75 30.82
CA PHE A 580 -17.75 -15.85 30.62
C PHE A 580 -18.57 -14.91 31.51
N GLU A 581 -18.02 -14.43 32.61
CA GLU A 581 -18.67 -13.48 33.51
C GLU A 581 -19.05 -12.17 32.79
N ARG A 582 -18.38 -11.84 31.68
CA ARG A 582 -18.72 -10.69 30.81
C ARG A 582 -20.09 -10.84 30.13
N LEU A 583 -20.62 -12.05 29.99
CA LEU A 583 -21.97 -12.26 29.48
C LEU A 583 -23.03 -11.67 30.41
N SER A 584 -22.79 -11.67 31.73
CA SER A 584 -23.69 -11.03 32.69
C SER A 584 -23.83 -9.53 32.42
N GLU A 585 -22.74 -8.86 32.04
CA GLU A 585 -22.72 -7.43 31.69
C GLU A 585 -23.51 -7.15 30.41
N VAL A 586 -23.39 -8.03 29.41
CA VAL A 586 -24.18 -7.95 28.17
C VAL A 586 -25.67 -8.16 28.44
N VAL A 587 -26.03 -9.10 29.31
CA VAL A 587 -27.43 -9.32 29.72
C VAL A 587 -27.96 -8.10 30.48
N ALA A 588 -27.18 -7.52 31.38
CA ALA A 588 -27.56 -6.32 32.11
C ALA A 588 -27.78 -5.11 31.19
N THR A 589 -26.93 -4.95 30.16
CA THR A 589 -27.00 -3.84 29.21
C THR A 589 -28.13 -3.99 28.21
N THR A 590 -28.35 -5.21 27.69
CA THR A 590 -29.40 -5.49 26.69
C THR A 590 -30.77 -5.73 27.31
N GLY A 591 -30.85 -5.98 28.62
CA GLY A 591 -32.09 -6.34 29.32
C GLY A 591 -32.66 -7.70 28.88
N SER A 592 -31.89 -8.52 28.15
CA SER A 592 -32.37 -9.74 27.52
C SER A 592 -31.47 -10.94 27.80
N ARG A 593 -32.10 -12.06 28.16
CA ARG A 593 -31.42 -13.34 28.42
C ARG A 593 -31.32 -14.23 27.18
N VAL A 594 -31.66 -13.72 25.99
CA VAL A 594 -31.62 -14.45 24.72
C VAL A 594 -30.26 -15.14 24.46
N PRO A 595 -29.09 -14.52 24.72
CA PRO A 595 -27.80 -15.19 24.51
C PRO A 595 -27.61 -16.44 25.39
N LEU A 596 -28.03 -16.38 26.65
CA LEU A 596 -27.95 -17.51 27.58
C LEU A 596 -28.95 -18.61 27.21
N ASN A 597 -30.16 -18.23 26.79
CA ASN A 597 -31.16 -19.17 26.27
C ASN A 597 -30.66 -19.89 25.01
N PHE A 598 -29.96 -19.18 24.12
CA PHE A 598 -29.33 -19.78 22.95
C PHE A 598 -28.28 -20.82 23.34
N LEU A 599 -27.36 -20.48 24.25
CA LEU A 599 -26.32 -21.41 24.74
C LEU A 599 -26.95 -22.66 25.37
N ARG A 600 -28.00 -22.49 26.19
CA ARG A 600 -28.76 -23.60 26.78
C ARG A 600 -29.42 -24.48 25.72
N HIS A 601 -30.03 -23.88 24.70
CA HIS A 601 -30.64 -24.64 23.60
C HIS A 601 -29.60 -25.44 22.82
N VAL A 602 -28.42 -24.85 22.55
CA VAL A 602 -27.30 -25.56 21.90
C VAL A 602 -26.91 -26.79 22.73
N LEU A 603 -26.76 -26.63 24.05
CA LEU A 603 -26.43 -27.73 24.95
C LEU A 603 -27.48 -28.85 24.98
N GLN A 604 -28.76 -28.50 25.04
CA GLN A 604 -29.85 -29.48 25.22
C GLN A 604 -30.13 -30.31 23.96
N HIS A 605 -29.87 -29.77 22.77
CA HIS A 605 -30.34 -30.36 21.52
C HIS A 605 -29.21 -30.80 20.57
N ARG A 606 -27.93 -30.57 20.92
CA ARG A 606 -26.81 -30.85 20.00
C ARG A 606 -25.64 -31.57 20.68
N ASN A 607 -25.50 -32.87 20.42
CA ASN A 607 -24.44 -33.70 20.99
C ASN A 607 -23.04 -33.40 20.40
N GLN A 608 -22.96 -32.72 19.25
CA GLN A 608 -21.69 -32.34 18.63
C GLN A 608 -21.11 -31.05 19.24
N TRP A 609 -21.87 -30.27 20.01
CA TRP A 609 -21.44 -28.99 20.56
C TRP A 609 -21.34 -29.06 22.08
N ILE A 610 -20.14 -28.83 22.60
CA ILE A 610 -19.82 -28.84 24.03
C ILE A 610 -19.44 -27.42 24.44
N LEU A 611 -19.93 -26.97 25.61
CA LEU A 611 -19.53 -25.68 26.18
C LEU A 611 -18.49 -25.88 27.28
N LEU A 612 -17.44 -25.08 27.24
CA LEU A 612 -16.47 -24.90 28.31
C LEU A 612 -16.45 -23.43 28.70
N PHE A 613 -16.89 -23.13 29.92
CA PHE A 613 -16.77 -21.81 30.52
C PHE A 613 -15.46 -21.70 31.28
N SER A 614 -14.72 -20.61 31.08
CA SER A 614 -13.49 -20.31 31.83
C SER A 614 -13.64 -18.99 32.59
N GLY A 615 -13.39 -19.03 33.90
CA GLY A 615 -13.60 -17.89 34.79
C GLY A 615 -12.77 -17.93 36.06
N SER A 616 -12.85 -16.85 36.84
CA SER A 616 -12.22 -16.78 38.18
C SER A 616 -13.17 -17.17 39.30
N HIS A 617 -14.48 -17.06 39.06
CA HIS A 617 -15.49 -17.31 40.08
C HIS A 617 -15.85 -18.79 40.17
N THR A 618 -16.12 -19.22 41.40
CA THR A 618 -16.78 -20.51 41.64
C THR A 618 -18.29 -20.38 41.45
N PHE A 619 -18.97 -21.51 41.28
CA PHE A 619 -20.42 -21.53 41.09
C PHE A 619 -21.20 -20.75 42.18
N ASP A 620 -20.73 -20.83 43.43
CA ASP A 620 -21.34 -20.16 44.58
C ASP A 620 -21.23 -18.62 44.53
N GLU A 621 -20.33 -18.09 43.71
CA GLU A 621 -20.08 -16.66 43.55
C GLU A 621 -20.79 -16.05 42.33
N LEU A 622 -21.39 -16.88 41.49
CA LEU A 622 -22.12 -16.44 40.31
C LEU A 622 -23.51 -15.93 40.68
N GLU A 623 -24.09 -15.09 39.82
CA GLU A 623 -25.46 -14.63 40.00
C GLU A 623 -26.45 -15.81 40.02
N PRO A 624 -27.52 -15.75 40.83
CA PRO A 624 -28.41 -16.89 41.06
C PRO A 624 -29.01 -17.50 39.78
N TYR A 625 -29.25 -16.68 38.75
CA TYR A 625 -29.83 -17.17 37.49
C TYR A 625 -28.90 -18.12 36.72
N TRP A 626 -27.58 -18.11 36.96
CA TRP A 626 -26.65 -19.04 36.30
C TRP A 626 -26.95 -20.49 36.66
N SER A 627 -27.57 -20.72 37.83
CA SER A 627 -28.01 -22.05 38.24
C SER A 627 -29.01 -22.68 37.26
N ASP A 628 -29.84 -21.86 36.58
CA ASP A 628 -30.81 -22.34 35.58
C ASP A 628 -30.16 -22.78 34.26
N TYR A 629 -28.96 -22.27 33.95
CA TYR A 629 -28.26 -22.54 32.68
C TYR A 629 -27.19 -23.63 32.82
N LEU A 630 -26.74 -23.91 34.04
CA LEU A 630 -25.59 -24.76 34.35
C LEU A 630 -25.97 -26.05 35.10
N ILE A 631 -27.18 -26.59 34.87
CA ILE A 631 -27.81 -27.70 35.62
C ILE A 631 -27.05 -29.05 35.51
N ASN A 632 -26.09 -29.20 34.58
CA ASN A 632 -25.24 -30.39 34.45
C ASN A 632 -23.77 -30.02 34.18
N THR A 633 -23.20 -29.21 35.07
CA THR A 633 -21.84 -28.67 34.91
C THR A 633 -20.83 -29.49 35.71
N ARG A 634 -19.74 -29.90 35.03
CA ARG A 634 -18.55 -30.48 35.64
C ARG A 634 -17.50 -29.40 35.83
N SER A 635 -17.19 -29.14 37.09
CA SER A 635 -16.20 -28.13 37.48
C SER A 635 -14.80 -28.73 37.48
N LEU A 636 -13.92 -28.20 36.63
CA LEU A 636 -12.51 -28.55 36.51
C LEU A 636 -11.69 -27.45 37.19
N ARG A 637 -11.04 -27.77 38.31
CA ARG A 637 -10.22 -26.82 39.06
C ARG A 637 -8.81 -26.76 38.51
N LEU A 638 -8.38 -25.58 38.09
CA LEU A 638 -7.01 -25.31 37.65
C LEU A 638 -6.22 -24.63 38.79
N THR A 639 -5.56 -25.47 39.61
CA THR A 639 -4.75 -25.06 40.78
C THR A 639 -3.28 -24.82 40.40
N TYR A 640 -2.30 -24.96 41.30
CA TYR A 640 -0.86 -24.81 41.01
C TYR A 640 -0.31 -26.01 40.23
N LEU A 641 0.94 -25.92 39.75
CA LEU A 641 1.61 -27.03 39.07
C LEU A 641 1.99 -28.11 40.08
N GLN A 642 2.05 -29.37 39.64
CA GLN A 642 2.68 -30.40 40.45
C GLN A 642 4.18 -30.11 40.57
N GLU A 643 4.81 -30.51 41.69
CA GLU A 643 6.24 -30.24 41.93
C GLU A 643 7.14 -30.75 40.80
N ALA A 644 6.84 -31.93 40.24
CA ALA A 644 7.55 -32.47 39.09
C ALA A 644 7.42 -31.59 37.83
N GLU A 645 6.23 -31.03 37.59
CA GLU A 645 5.97 -30.14 36.46
C GLU A 645 6.62 -28.76 36.65
N ALA A 646 6.61 -28.24 37.88
CA ALA A 646 7.31 -27.01 38.24
C ALA A 646 8.83 -27.16 38.13
N CYS A 647 9.38 -28.27 38.62
CA CYS A 647 10.79 -28.63 38.44
C CYS A 647 11.18 -28.71 36.96
N GLU A 648 10.32 -29.29 36.10
CA GLU A 648 10.55 -29.33 34.65
C GLU A 648 10.56 -27.91 34.07
N LEU A 649 9.61 -27.06 34.47
CA LEU A 649 9.55 -25.66 34.03
C LEU A 649 10.80 -24.88 34.45
N ILE A 650 11.31 -25.09 35.67
CA ILE A 650 12.51 -24.43 36.19
C ILE A 650 13.77 -24.93 35.47
N LYS A 651 14.01 -26.24 35.42
CA LYS A 651 15.27 -26.82 34.91
C LYS A 651 15.33 -26.92 33.38
N LYS A 652 14.18 -27.05 32.71
CA LYS A 652 14.08 -27.28 31.26
C LYS A 652 12.86 -26.57 30.64
N PRO A 653 12.78 -25.23 30.74
CA PRO A 653 11.72 -24.44 30.08
C PRO A 653 11.75 -24.60 28.55
N ILE A 654 12.95 -24.71 27.97
CA ILE A 654 13.20 -25.06 26.57
C ILE A 654 14.26 -26.17 26.51
N GLU A 655 14.32 -26.91 25.41
CA GLU A 655 15.24 -28.05 25.27
C GLU A 655 16.72 -27.66 25.33
N SER A 656 17.07 -26.47 24.83
CA SER A 656 18.44 -25.94 24.78
C SER A 656 18.81 -25.07 25.99
N PHE A 657 18.03 -25.11 27.07
CA PHE A 657 18.31 -24.29 28.25
C PHE A 657 19.50 -24.84 29.05
N PRO A 658 20.49 -24.01 29.42
CA PRO A 658 21.61 -24.45 30.25
C PRO A 658 21.14 -24.83 31.65
N GLN A 659 21.81 -25.81 32.27
CA GLN A 659 21.58 -26.16 33.66
C GLN A 659 22.22 -25.10 34.57
N ILE A 660 21.42 -24.12 35.00
CA ILE A 660 21.88 -23.01 35.83
C ILE A 660 21.47 -23.12 37.30
N TYR A 661 20.41 -23.86 37.62
CA TYR A 661 19.89 -23.95 38.98
C TYR A 661 20.48 -25.16 39.71
N GLN A 662 21.07 -24.92 40.88
CA GLN A 662 21.43 -25.99 41.79
C GLN A 662 20.18 -26.62 42.45
N PRO A 663 20.25 -27.86 42.95
CA PRO A 663 19.09 -28.53 43.54
C PRO A 663 18.43 -27.74 44.68
N ASP A 664 19.23 -27.19 45.59
CA ASP A 664 18.80 -26.32 46.69
C ASP A 664 18.06 -25.07 46.19
N ALA A 665 18.55 -24.43 45.12
CA ALA A 665 17.88 -23.28 44.52
C ALA A 665 16.52 -23.66 43.92
N VAL A 666 16.40 -24.85 43.33
CA VAL A 666 15.11 -25.32 42.79
C VAL A 666 14.13 -25.60 43.93
N ASP A 667 14.58 -26.27 44.98
CA ASP A 667 13.77 -26.58 46.15
C ASP A 667 13.26 -25.29 46.82
N GLU A 668 14.14 -24.29 46.97
CA GLU A 668 13.79 -22.97 47.50
C GLU A 668 12.77 -22.26 46.61
N ILE A 669 12.96 -22.23 45.27
CA ILE A 669 11.98 -21.64 44.35
C ILE A 669 10.63 -22.35 44.45
N THR A 670 10.60 -23.69 44.50
CA THR A 670 9.34 -24.44 44.59
C THR A 670 8.60 -24.19 45.91
N THR A 671 9.33 -24.07 47.01
CA THR A 671 8.80 -23.74 48.34
C THR A 671 8.27 -22.32 48.38
N LEU A 672 9.10 -21.35 47.99
CA LEU A 672 8.80 -19.92 48.00
C LEU A 672 7.58 -19.55 47.14
N THR A 673 7.40 -20.24 46.01
CA THR A 673 6.32 -19.97 45.04
C THR A 673 5.13 -20.93 45.14
N ARG A 674 5.24 -22.00 45.96
CA ARG A 674 4.27 -23.10 46.03
C ARG A 674 3.92 -23.69 44.65
N CYS A 675 4.88 -23.69 43.72
CA CYS A 675 4.69 -24.13 42.34
C CYS A 675 3.60 -23.35 41.56
N GLN A 676 3.25 -22.13 41.98
CA GLN A 676 2.33 -21.29 41.23
C GLN A 676 2.97 -20.84 39.90
N PRO A 677 2.36 -21.14 38.73
CA PRO A 677 3.02 -20.95 37.43
C PRO A 677 3.56 -19.53 37.18
N TYR A 678 2.81 -18.50 37.57
CA TYR A 678 3.23 -17.11 37.38
C TYR A 678 4.41 -16.74 38.28
N LEU A 679 4.36 -17.10 39.57
CA LEU A 679 5.44 -16.80 40.50
C LEU A 679 6.71 -17.58 40.17
N VAL A 680 6.60 -18.86 39.78
CA VAL A 680 7.75 -19.64 39.29
C VAL A 680 8.43 -18.91 38.12
N GLN A 681 7.66 -18.49 37.10
CA GLN A 681 8.25 -17.80 35.95
C GLN A 681 8.81 -16.42 36.32
N LEU A 682 8.14 -15.67 37.19
CA LEU A 682 8.63 -14.38 37.68
C LEU A 682 9.96 -14.54 38.42
N THR A 683 10.01 -15.41 39.43
CA THR A 683 11.20 -15.71 40.22
C THR A 683 12.36 -16.16 39.31
N CYS A 684 12.12 -17.12 38.42
CA CYS A 684 13.16 -17.58 37.50
C CYS A 684 13.65 -16.46 36.55
N SER A 685 12.76 -15.61 36.02
CA SER A 685 13.15 -14.46 35.19
C SER A 685 14.03 -13.47 35.93
N VAL A 686 13.73 -13.19 37.21
CA VAL A 686 14.52 -12.27 38.04
C VAL A 686 15.90 -12.85 38.30
N ILE A 687 15.97 -14.14 38.63
CA ILE A 687 17.25 -14.81 38.89
C ILE A 687 18.12 -14.83 37.62
N VAL A 688 17.55 -15.12 36.44
CA VAL A 688 18.30 -15.07 35.18
C VAL A 688 18.85 -13.67 34.90
N ASP A 689 18.04 -12.63 35.10
CA ASP A 689 18.48 -11.25 34.91
C ASP A 689 19.62 -10.87 35.87
N GLN A 690 19.54 -11.32 37.13
CA GLN A 690 20.57 -11.08 38.14
C GLN A 690 21.87 -11.83 37.82
N LEU A 691 21.79 -13.11 37.45
CA LEU A 691 22.95 -13.89 37.02
C LEU A 691 23.65 -13.26 35.81
N ASN A 692 22.88 -12.80 34.82
CA ASN A 692 23.43 -12.12 33.65
C ASN A 692 24.10 -10.78 34.03
N ARG A 693 23.53 -10.02 34.97
CA ARG A 693 24.12 -8.78 35.49
C ARG A 693 25.44 -9.04 36.23
N ASP A 694 25.47 -10.07 37.06
CA ASP A 694 26.62 -10.43 37.89
C ASP A 694 27.66 -11.28 37.12
N ARG A 695 27.37 -11.60 35.85
CA ARG A 695 28.17 -12.50 34.98
C ARG A 695 28.43 -13.87 35.61
N ARG A 696 27.48 -14.38 36.40
CA ARG A 696 27.50 -15.71 37.00
C ARG A 696 26.61 -16.67 36.23
N LYS A 697 26.81 -17.98 36.44
CA LYS A 697 26.12 -19.04 35.69
C LYS A 697 25.31 -20.00 36.55
N LEU A 698 25.52 -19.97 37.86
CA LEU A 698 24.89 -20.89 38.79
C LEU A 698 24.09 -20.08 39.79
N ALA A 699 22.81 -20.42 39.92
CA ALA A 699 21.92 -19.95 40.98
C ALA A 699 22.01 -20.90 42.17
N THR A 700 22.25 -20.33 43.35
CA THR A 700 22.20 -20.99 44.66
C THR A 700 20.90 -20.61 45.40
N ALA A 701 20.58 -21.27 46.52
CA ALA A 701 19.47 -20.84 47.36
C ALA A 701 19.61 -19.38 47.87
N GLU A 702 20.84 -18.94 48.19
CA GLU A 702 21.13 -17.56 48.61
C GLU A 702 20.76 -16.52 47.53
N ASP A 703 20.93 -16.86 46.25
CA ASP A 703 20.50 -16.00 45.14
C ASP A 703 18.98 -15.84 45.08
N VAL A 704 18.24 -16.90 45.42
CA VAL A 704 16.77 -16.87 45.48
C VAL A 704 16.34 -15.92 46.60
N GLU A 705 16.89 -16.05 47.80
CA GLU A 705 16.60 -15.18 48.94
C GLU A 705 16.93 -13.72 48.64
N ARG A 706 18.11 -13.45 48.08
CA ARG A 706 18.56 -12.10 47.72
C ARG A 706 17.67 -11.45 46.66
N SER A 707 17.01 -12.25 45.81
CA SER A 707 16.14 -11.77 44.75
C SER A 707 14.72 -11.40 45.21
N ILE A 708 14.31 -11.78 46.43
CA ILE A 708 12.95 -11.55 46.96
C ILE A 708 12.48 -10.10 46.83
N PRO A 709 13.25 -9.06 47.25
CA PRO A 709 12.78 -7.67 47.14
C PRO A 709 12.47 -7.28 45.69
N LEU A 710 13.30 -7.73 44.74
CA LEU A 710 13.12 -7.44 43.31
C LEU A 710 11.95 -8.24 42.70
N ILE A 711 11.68 -9.44 43.21
CA ILE A 711 10.49 -10.23 42.82
C ILE A 711 9.22 -9.52 43.27
N LEU A 712 9.19 -9.00 44.49
CA LEU A 712 8.04 -8.26 45.03
C LEU A 712 7.83 -6.94 44.26
N GLU A 713 8.91 -6.21 43.94
CA GLU A 713 8.86 -4.99 43.12
C GLU A 713 8.30 -5.28 41.72
N ARG A 714 8.90 -6.21 40.97
CA ARG A 714 8.44 -6.54 39.60
C ARG A 714 7.07 -7.21 39.57
N GLY A 715 6.73 -7.96 40.61
CA GLY A 715 5.44 -8.61 40.80
C GLY A 715 4.38 -7.68 41.40
N GLY A 716 4.68 -6.42 41.68
CA GLY A 716 3.83 -5.53 42.48
C GLY A 716 2.37 -5.49 42.06
N MET A 717 2.07 -5.44 40.75
CA MET A 717 0.68 -5.47 40.26
C MET A 717 -0.07 -6.75 40.64
N TYR A 718 0.59 -7.91 40.58
CA TYR A 718 -0.03 -9.18 40.96
C TYR A 718 -0.38 -9.20 42.45
N PHE A 719 0.55 -8.77 43.30
CA PHE A 719 0.36 -8.77 44.74
C PHE A 719 -0.67 -7.70 45.18
N GLN A 720 -0.65 -6.52 44.57
CA GLN A 720 -1.66 -5.47 44.79
C GLN A 720 -3.06 -5.91 44.34
N GLU A 721 -3.20 -6.56 43.18
CA GLU A 721 -4.48 -7.14 42.73
C GLU A 721 -4.98 -8.21 43.71
N LEU A 722 -4.09 -9.09 44.18
CA LEU A 722 -4.45 -10.10 45.17
C LEU A 722 -4.97 -9.44 46.45
N TRP A 723 -4.23 -8.47 46.99
CA TRP A 723 -4.59 -7.73 48.19
C TRP A 723 -5.92 -6.98 48.04
N THR A 724 -6.10 -6.26 46.94
CA THR A 724 -7.32 -5.50 46.65
C THR A 724 -8.56 -6.39 46.48
N SER A 725 -8.39 -7.63 46.02
CA SER A 725 -9.47 -8.62 45.86
C SER A 725 -9.97 -9.24 47.18
N ILE A 726 -9.24 -9.05 48.28
CA ILE A 726 -9.58 -9.54 49.61
C ILE A 726 -10.36 -8.44 50.36
N SER A 727 -11.42 -8.80 51.09
CA SER A 727 -12.22 -7.84 51.86
C SER A 727 -11.45 -7.28 53.05
N ASN A 728 -11.82 -6.10 53.54
CA ASN A 728 -11.15 -5.47 54.69
C ASN A 728 -11.17 -6.36 55.94
N SER A 729 -12.26 -7.09 56.18
CA SER A 729 -12.37 -8.07 57.29
C SER A 729 -11.38 -9.22 57.16
N ASP A 730 -11.13 -9.67 55.92
CA ASP A 730 -10.27 -10.81 55.65
C ASP A 730 -8.80 -10.36 55.66
N ARG A 731 -8.51 -9.10 55.31
CA ARG A 731 -7.17 -8.48 55.43
C ARG A 731 -6.74 -8.32 56.90
N ASP A 732 -7.65 -7.84 57.75
CA ASP A 732 -7.39 -7.73 59.20
C ASP A 732 -7.02 -9.08 59.82
N LEU A 733 -7.73 -10.15 59.44
CA LEU A 733 -7.39 -11.51 59.84
C LEU A 733 -6.00 -11.95 59.36
N LEU A 734 -5.61 -11.59 58.12
CA LEU A 734 -4.27 -11.92 57.60
C LEU A 734 -3.17 -11.17 58.35
N GLN A 735 -3.39 -9.91 58.73
CA GLN A 735 -2.44 -9.13 59.55
C GLN A 735 -2.28 -9.74 60.94
N ARG A 736 -3.40 -10.06 61.61
CA ARG A 736 -3.39 -10.74 62.93
C ARG A 736 -2.67 -12.10 62.88
N LEU A 737 -2.80 -12.83 61.78
CA LEU A 737 -2.07 -14.09 61.56
C LEU A 737 -0.55 -13.89 61.44
N ILE A 738 -0.09 -12.79 60.83
CA ILE A 738 1.34 -12.45 60.74
C ILE A 738 1.90 -12.07 62.12
N GLU A 739 1.10 -11.37 62.93
CA GLU A 739 1.44 -11.05 64.33
C GLU A 739 1.42 -12.26 65.28
N GLY A 740 1.01 -13.44 64.79
CA GLY A 740 1.00 -14.69 65.53
C GLY A 740 -0.27 -14.94 66.35
N GLU A 741 -1.35 -14.19 66.11
CA GLU A 741 -2.63 -14.44 66.76
C GLU A 741 -3.34 -15.70 66.24
N THR A 742 -4.00 -16.41 67.15
CA THR A 742 -4.82 -17.57 66.77
C THR A 742 -6.22 -17.14 66.29
N PRO A 743 -6.75 -17.72 65.20
CA PRO A 743 -8.06 -17.34 64.68
C PRO A 743 -9.22 -17.65 65.64
N ASN A 744 -10.15 -16.71 65.75
CA ASN A 744 -11.32 -16.85 66.62
C ASN A 744 -12.46 -17.62 65.94
N PRO A 745 -13.46 -18.15 66.68
CA PRO A 745 -14.63 -18.80 66.09
C PRO A 745 -15.42 -17.91 65.11
N LYS A 746 -15.37 -16.58 65.29
CA LYS A 746 -15.98 -15.59 64.41
C LYS A 746 -15.29 -15.51 63.03
N ASP A 747 -14.01 -15.90 62.96
CA ASP A 747 -13.18 -15.85 61.76
C ASP A 747 -13.41 -17.06 60.84
N LYS A 748 -14.19 -18.06 61.28
CA LYS A 748 -14.43 -19.31 60.54
C LYS A 748 -14.97 -19.09 59.12
N ALA A 749 -15.78 -18.05 58.91
CA ALA A 749 -16.28 -17.70 57.58
C ALA A 749 -15.18 -17.08 56.70
N ALA A 750 -14.33 -16.21 57.26
CA ALA A 750 -13.21 -15.59 56.57
C ALA A 750 -12.13 -16.62 56.22
N LEU A 751 -11.77 -17.51 57.16
CA LEU A 751 -10.84 -18.62 56.94
C LEU A 751 -11.29 -19.52 55.79
N ARG A 752 -12.58 -19.89 55.73
CA ARG A 752 -13.13 -20.69 54.62
C ARG A 752 -12.98 -19.98 53.27
N ARG A 753 -13.21 -18.66 53.21
CA ARG A 753 -13.02 -17.87 51.99
C ARG A 753 -11.55 -17.81 51.57
N LEU A 754 -10.64 -17.54 52.51
CA LEU A 754 -9.20 -17.44 52.26
C LEU A 754 -8.59 -18.77 51.82
N ILE A 755 -9.03 -19.89 52.40
CA ILE A 755 -8.62 -21.24 51.95
C ILE A 755 -9.15 -21.54 50.55
N LYS A 756 -10.43 -21.21 50.28
CA LYS A 756 -11.02 -21.39 48.94
C LYS A 756 -10.31 -20.55 47.88
N LYS A 757 -9.80 -19.37 48.24
CA LYS A 757 -9.00 -18.48 47.38
C LYS A 757 -7.51 -18.85 47.29
N GLU A 758 -7.08 -19.96 47.90
CA GLU A 758 -5.68 -20.42 47.90
C GLU A 758 -4.70 -19.40 48.54
N VAL A 759 -5.16 -18.61 49.51
CA VAL A 759 -4.31 -17.67 50.28
C VAL A 759 -3.76 -18.34 51.54
N LEU A 760 -4.62 -19.09 52.24
CA LEU A 760 -4.27 -19.84 53.44
C LEU A 760 -4.45 -21.34 53.20
N GLU A 761 -3.67 -22.14 53.90
CA GLU A 761 -3.89 -23.58 54.01
C GLU A 761 -4.02 -23.98 55.49
N LYS A 762 -4.83 -25.01 55.75
CA LYS A 762 -4.93 -25.62 57.08
C LYS A 762 -3.95 -26.79 57.14
N ILE A 763 -2.96 -26.70 58.00
CA ILE A 763 -2.08 -27.83 58.33
C ILE A 763 -2.43 -28.26 59.74
N GLU A 764 -2.94 -29.48 59.88
CA GLU A 764 -3.45 -30.01 61.16
C GLU A 764 -4.47 -29.05 61.79
N ASP A 765 -4.08 -28.32 62.85
CA ASP A 765 -4.91 -27.34 63.55
C ASP A 765 -4.40 -25.89 63.46
N THR A 766 -3.35 -25.62 62.68
CA THR A 766 -2.86 -24.27 62.41
C THR A 766 -3.22 -23.82 61.00
N TYR A 767 -3.29 -22.49 60.83
CA TYR A 767 -3.50 -21.86 59.53
C TYR A 767 -2.22 -21.14 59.15
N GLN A 768 -1.73 -21.40 57.96
CA GLN A 768 -0.53 -20.74 57.43
C GLN A 768 -0.78 -20.21 56.03
N PHE A 769 0.05 -19.25 55.62
CA PHE A 769 0.05 -18.77 54.25
C PHE A 769 0.43 -19.90 53.32
N GLN A 770 -0.39 -20.13 52.30
CA GLN A 770 -0.12 -21.16 51.33
C GLN A 770 1.14 -20.81 50.52
N VAL A 771 1.28 -19.55 50.09
CA VAL A 771 2.40 -19.08 49.27
C VAL A 771 3.31 -18.16 50.10
N PRO A 772 4.56 -18.55 50.41
CA PRO A 772 5.47 -17.73 51.23
C PRO A 772 5.77 -16.33 50.66
N LEU A 773 5.81 -16.16 49.33
CA LEU A 773 5.95 -14.81 48.72
C LEU A 773 4.78 -13.88 49.04
N VAL A 774 3.56 -14.41 49.19
CA VAL A 774 2.39 -13.60 49.54
C VAL A 774 2.52 -13.13 50.99
N GLN A 775 2.99 -14.00 51.89
CA GLN A 775 3.29 -13.62 53.27
C GLN A 775 4.32 -12.48 53.32
N LYS A 776 5.46 -12.63 52.63
CA LYS A 776 6.53 -11.61 52.59
C LYS A 776 6.05 -10.28 52.00
N PHE A 777 5.11 -10.30 51.05
CA PHE A 777 4.51 -9.09 50.52
C PHE A 777 3.64 -8.35 51.55
N ILE A 778 2.80 -9.10 52.30
CA ILE A 778 1.94 -8.50 53.32
C ILE A 778 2.78 -7.93 54.46
N GLU A 779 3.82 -8.66 54.88
CA GLU A 779 4.82 -8.16 55.84
C GLU A 779 5.42 -6.82 55.40
N GLN A 780 5.72 -6.62 54.10
CA GLN A 780 6.26 -5.36 53.60
C GLN A 780 5.26 -4.19 53.62
N ILE A 781 3.96 -4.45 53.43
CA ILE A 781 2.92 -3.40 53.45
C ILE A 781 2.74 -2.85 54.87
N ASP A 782 2.83 -3.70 55.90
CA ASP A 782 2.61 -3.27 57.28
C ASP A 782 3.75 -2.40 57.85
N PHE A 783 4.94 -2.46 57.26
CA PHE A 783 6.10 -1.62 57.63
C PHE A 783 6.24 -0.33 56.80
N SER A 784 5.31 -0.05 55.87
CA SER A 784 5.29 1.17 55.02
C SER A 784 4.10 2.05 55.34
#